data_AF-A0A7J4TN96-F1
#
_entry.id   AF-A0A7J4TN96-F1
#
_cell.length_a   1.000
_cell.length_b   1.000
_cell.length_c   1.000
_cell.angle_alpha   90.00
_cell.angle_beta   90.00
_cell.angle_gamma   90.00
#
_symmetry.space_group_name_H-M   'P 1'
#
loop_
_entity.id
_entity.type
_entity.pdbx_description
1 polymer ?
#
loop_
_entity_poly.entity_id
_entity_poly.type
_entity_poly.pdbx_seq_one_letter_code
_entity_poly.pdbx_strand_id
1 'polypeptide(L)'
;MPEHWCDGLHIIKIENEDGKATLVPFWLTTPHEAEGVTICFSPINIQARNWWGGASAIQVVNGKARKAKSLYHQIGSETLSLNRPMFNPRGGDFLRWAYPLVRFLERHDIPITYITDVDIERAEVIPEGTTHLVTVGPMRYWTKLLDDLLTDFVEKEGKNYIHLGSEAGQHLISLDLASSQIKLHGEFGRERLNNPLTGARPSGSKPRPPWGKMRLSTNHTNSILEGMIGSSWDKSTDQRQVLAFGKGRHKLFRQRLAQTTIRKEKGVVFNAGVSNWTWALSAFGRQGNIIVSEDAQRLTLEVLGQDTSILNSDLDSDMILDDDEISTKSLDQLEAILIKKPDNFHALLYSGIRLFDKGQHELAHPRFVRAHQIRPRSILATYRLARNHHKMGEFQSMLPLYHELLRQRPNRFHYVQQYATLLFSLGEEEEGLRAMSLAISIRPEEPAPYVSLGHHARVKGDYDTARRHLTKALSLDKAHHGALAGLAALSDSVGEFEQARSYWKNILNLYPNNERALMGLGKSLYRSGEYDEAYDVLRLVIEKKIERYIREAGNYCINIACNHFVDDQKIIDICTILLDEYLELMDSSKNGHVPVTQLVLALSRQKHIEQAISILQKHRGLYRNSSEFALVKAQIHFNAGETQLYFEAVQSAFSSVHSGAQTFDSSNKHKKLLVNSLLATNISPKDGPLVSVIMTVYKQNELLESAIQSVLKQSYRNLELIIVDDCSPDGVHSFLETIATTDDRIKVHLMKKNGGTYVAKNHGLSFAKGKYVAFHDSDDWLHPEKLEVSVGHLEENDDCVAVFSNYFRVDENGRIVFRGIGAVRPACISLIMRREEVMEKLGYFDSVRVSADSEYEYRILSVFGEERVMYLPKPFLIASVRSESLSQGGKFAVGWSGLSGLRLEYRQAYTEWHLSSEFEQNPYMPQERASNRRFEAPQEMIW
;
A
#
# COMPACT_ATOMS: atom_id res chain seq x y z
N MET A 1 28.55 -11.26 -11.74
CA MET A 1 27.27 -10.54 -11.70
C MET A 1 26.83 -10.45 -10.24
N PRO A 2 26.19 -9.38 -9.78
CA PRO A 2 25.61 -9.33 -8.44
C PRO A 2 24.56 -10.44 -8.24
N GLU A 3 24.53 -11.07 -7.06
CA GLU A 3 23.67 -12.24 -6.76
C GLU A 3 22.16 -11.95 -6.80
N HIS A 4 21.75 -10.68 -6.79
CA HIS A 4 20.34 -10.24 -6.77
C HIS A 4 19.76 -9.97 -8.16
N TRP A 5 20.52 -10.23 -9.23
CA TRP A 5 20.04 -9.99 -10.57
C TRP A 5 19.26 -11.20 -11.09
N CYS A 6 17.97 -10.99 -11.38
CA CYS A 6 17.10 -11.99 -12.01
C CYS A 6 17.27 -11.99 -13.53
N ASP A 7 16.83 -13.07 -14.18
CA ASP A 7 16.75 -13.14 -15.64
C ASP A 7 15.88 -12.01 -16.20
N GLY A 8 16.38 -11.34 -17.24
CA GLY A 8 15.71 -10.17 -17.80
C GLY A 8 16.63 -9.17 -18.50
N LEU A 9 16.02 -8.15 -19.11
CA LEU A 9 16.72 -6.99 -19.63
C LEU A 9 17.13 -6.06 -18.50
N HIS A 10 18.43 -5.82 -18.38
CA HIS A 10 19.02 -4.86 -17.45
C HIS A 10 19.63 -3.70 -18.21
N ILE A 11 19.64 -2.52 -17.59
CA ILE A 11 20.32 -1.33 -18.11
C ILE A 11 21.28 -0.85 -17.03
N ILE A 12 22.58 -0.93 -17.29
CA ILE A 12 23.59 -0.34 -16.41
C ILE A 12 23.98 1.05 -16.89
N LYS A 13 24.14 1.98 -15.96
CA LYS A 13 24.67 3.31 -16.21
C LYS A 13 26.17 3.30 -15.89
N ILE A 14 26.99 3.42 -16.92
CA ILE A 14 28.45 3.55 -16.79
C ILE A 14 28.79 5.04 -16.82
N GLU A 15 29.28 5.58 -15.71
CA GLU A 15 29.73 6.95 -15.62
C GLU A 15 31.26 7.00 -15.64
N ASN A 16 31.81 7.81 -16.54
CA ASN A 16 33.24 8.14 -16.52
C ASN A 16 33.52 9.21 -15.45
N GLU A 17 34.76 9.30 -14.99
CA GLU A 17 35.22 10.31 -14.00
C GLU A 17 34.88 11.76 -14.41
N ASP A 18 34.80 12.04 -15.71
CA ASP A 18 34.41 13.35 -16.26
C ASP A 18 32.88 13.63 -16.23
N GLY A 19 32.08 12.80 -15.55
CA GLY A 19 30.62 12.94 -15.44
C GLY A 19 29.83 12.54 -16.69
N LYS A 20 30.47 11.90 -17.68
CA LYS A 20 29.80 11.39 -18.88
C LYS A 20 29.23 10.00 -18.60
N ALA A 21 27.90 9.88 -18.65
CA ALA A 21 27.19 8.63 -18.49
C ALA A 21 26.87 7.95 -19.81
N THR A 22 26.95 6.62 -19.84
CA THR A 22 26.38 5.77 -20.89
C THR A 22 25.48 4.70 -20.30
N LEU A 23 24.28 4.57 -20.84
CA LEU A 23 23.40 3.44 -20.61
C LEU A 23 23.77 2.25 -21.51
N VAL A 24 23.92 1.08 -20.88
CA VAL A 24 24.26 -0.18 -21.54
C VAL A 24 23.18 -1.21 -21.23
N PRO A 25 22.32 -1.55 -22.20
CA PRO A 25 21.40 -2.67 -22.06
C PRO A 25 22.13 -4.00 -22.24
N PHE A 26 21.81 -4.99 -21.43
CA PHE A 26 22.24 -6.39 -21.57
C PHE A 26 21.18 -7.30 -20.95
N TRP A 27 21.15 -8.56 -21.38
CA TRP A 27 20.19 -9.54 -20.89
C TRP A 27 20.90 -10.56 -20.00
N LEU A 28 20.31 -10.88 -18.86
CA LEU A 28 20.76 -11.98 -18.02
C LEU A 28 19.90 -13.20 -18.31
N THR A 29 20.55 -14.24 -18.82
CA THR A 29 20.05 -15.62 -18.84
C THR A 29 21.26 -16.53 -18.67
N THR A 30 21.14 -17.59 -17.89
CA THR A 30 22.16 -18.64 -17.79
C THR A 30 22.17 -19.47 -19.09
N PRO A 31 23.31 -19.56 -19.83
CA PRO A 31 23.35 -20.28 -21.11
C PRO A 31 22.94 -21.75 -21.05
N HIS A 32 23.11 -22.39 -19.89
CA HIS A 32 22.80 -23.81 -19.69
C HIS A 32 21.31 -24.11 -19.51
N GLU A 33 20.46 -23.09 -19.29
CA GLU A 33 19.00 -23.22 -19.13
C GLU A 33 18.24 -22.92 -20.44
N ALA A 34 18.95 -22.73 -21.54
CA ALA A 34 18.36 -22.37 -22.82
C ALA A 34 17.74 -23.58 -23.54
N GLU A 35 16.43 -23.54 -23.79
CA GLU A 35 15.68 -24.57 -24.50
C GLU A 35 14.84 -23.98 -25.64
N GLY A 36 14.63 -24.74 -26.72
CA GLY A 36 13.71 -24.36 -27.78
C GLY A 36 14.29 -23.32 -28.74
N VAL A 37 13.73 -22.11 -28.79
CA VAL A 37 14.19 -21.06 -29.71
C VAL A 37 15.12 -20.11 -28.95
N THR A 38 16.33 -19.93 -29.46
CA THR A 38 17.36 -19.11 -28.82
C THR A 38 17.73 -17.93 -29.71
N ILE A 39 17.60 -16.72 -29.17
CA ILE A 39 18.03 -15.47 -29.81
C ILE A 39 19.39 -15.08 -29.27
N CYS A 40 20.40 -15.21 -30.14
CA CYS A 40 21.78 -14.86 -29.86
C CYS A 40 22.14 -13.49 -30.46
N PHE A 41 22.73 -12.64 -29.63
CA PHE A 41 23.29 -11.36 -30.04
C PHE A 41 24.81 -11.48 -30.09
N SER A 42 25.38 -11.39 -31.29
CA SER A 42 26.82 -11.67 -31.49
C SER A 42 27.73 -10.65 -30.78
N PRO A 43 28.60 -11.09 -29.84
CA PRO A 43 29.43 -10.19 -29.05
C PRO A 43 30.53 -9.50 -29.87
N ILE A 44 31.22 -10.24 -30.75
CA ILE A 44 32.27 -9.68 -31.64
C ILE A 44 31.74 -8.53 -32.46
N ASN A 45 30.52 -8.65 -32.98
CA ASN A 45 29.95 -7.67 -33.89
C ASN A 45 29.49 -6.40 -33.19
N ILE A 46 28.93 -6.54 -31.98
CA ILE A 46 28.54 -5.41 -31.13
C ILE A 46 29.79 -4.65 -30.65
N GLN A 47 30.86 -5.35 -30.30
CA GLN A 47 32.12 -4.75 -29.84
C GLN A 47 32.94 -4.13 -30.97
N ALA A 48 33.14 -4.83 -32.08
CA ALA A 48 33.96 -4.35 -33.19
C ALA A 48 33.34 -3.12 -33.90
N ARG A 49 32.00 -3.00 -33.96
CA ARG A 49 31.35 -1.76 -34.44
C ARG A 49 31.59 -0.57 -33.52
N ASN A 50 31.65 -0.80 -32.22
CA ASN A 50 31.90 0.23 -31.21
C ASN A 50 33.35 0.69 -31.22
N TRP A 51 34.30 -0.24 -31.40
CA TRP A 51 35.74 0.08 -31.47
C TRP A 51 36.11 0.88 -32.72
N TRP A 52 35.42 0.66 -33.85
CA TRP A 52 35.79 1.25 -35.14
C TRP A 52 34.84 2.31 -35.68
N GLY A 53 34.10 3.01 -34.80
CA GLY A 53 33.30 4.17 -35.19
C GLY A 53 32.21 3.83 -36.21
N GLY A 54 31.42 2.77 -35.94
CA GLY A 54 30.28 2.37 -36.74
C GLY A 54 29.44 3.58 -37.18
N ALA A 55 29.29 3.72 -38.50
CA ALA A 55 28.71 4.87 -39.18
C ALA A 55 27.21 5.05 -38.93
N SER A 56 26.81 5.41 -37.71
CA SER A 56 25.47 5.93 -37.38
C SER A 56 25.35 6.61 -36.02
N ALA A 57 26.44 6.78 -35.26
CA ALA A 57 26.39 7.49 -33.98
C ALA A 57 26.18 9.01 -34.19
N ILE A 58 24.92 9.44 -34.13
CA ILE A 58 24.59 10.84 -33.89
C ILE A 58 24.88 11.10 -32.41
N GLN A 59 25.90 11.89 -32.11
CA GLN A 59 26.10 12.40 -30.76
C GLN A 59 24.98 13.41 -30.49
N VAL A 60 24.21 13.22 -29.41
CA VAL A 60 23.29 14.24 -28.90
C VAL A 60 24.07 15.03 -27.86
N VAL A 61 24.54 16.21 -28.25
CA VAL A 61 25.15 17.17 -27.34
C VAL A 61 24.17 18.31 -27.21
N ASN A 62 23.68 18.58 -25.99
CA ASN A 62 22.70 19.63 -25.71
C ASN A 62 21.45 19.54 -26.61
N GLY A 63 20.86 18.35 -26.72
CA GLY A 63 19.64 18.10 -27.50
C GLY A 63 19.80 18.15 -29.02
N LYS A 64 20.99 18.44 -29.56
CA LYS A 64 21.24 18.54 -31.01
C LYS A 64 22.13 17.41 -31.52
N ALA A 65 21.69 16.81 -32.62
CA ALA A 65 22.41 15.81 -33.38
C ALA A 65 23.64 16.40 -34.06
N ARG A 66 24.86 16.03 -33.63
CA ARG A 66 26.11 16.43 -34.30
C ARG A 66 26.93 15.21 -34.76
N LYS A 67 27.44 15.27 -36.00
CA LYS A 67 28.46 14.36 -36.53
C LYS A 67 29.85 14.97 -36.29
N ALA A 68 30.63 14.41 -35.37
CA ALA A 68 32.03 14.80 -35.21
C ALA A 68 32.88 14.08 -36.28
N LYS A 69 33.57 14.83 -37.14
CA LYS A 69 34.41 14.26 -38.21
C LYS A 69 35.81 13.82 -37.74
N SER A 70 36.21 14.11 -36.51
CA SER A 70 37.59 13.94 -36.02
C SER A 70 37.82 12.67 -35.20
N LEU A 71 36.79 11.86 -34.95
CA LEU A 71 36.87 10.61 -34.17
C LEU A 71 37.13 9.35 -35.03
N TYR A 72 37.47 9.52 -36.32
CA TYR A 72 37.68 8.39 -37.22
C TYR A 72 39.14 7.94 -37.20
N HIS A 73 39.41 6.72 -36.75
CA HIS A 73 40.67 6.04 -37.04
C HIS A 73 40.57 5.31 -38.38
N GLN A 74 41.66 5.36 -39.15
CA GLN A 74 41.83 4.61 -40.39
C GLN A 74 42.15 3.16 -40.01
N ILE A 75 41.41 2.19 -40.58
CA ILE A 75 41.58 0.77 -40.24
C ILE A 75 42.91 0.25 -40.78
N GLY A 76 43.82 -0.14 -39.87
CA GLY A 76 45.01 -0.95 -40.16
C GLY A 76 44.85 -2.39 -39.64
N SER A 77 45.85 -3.24 -39.89
CA SER A 77 45.97 -4.58 -39.29
C SER A 77 46.22 -4.45 -37.79
N GLU A 78 45.15 -4.42 -37.00
CA GLU A 78 45.22 -4.30 -35.55
C GLU A 78 45.11 -5.67 -34.88
N THR A 79 45.97 -5.89 -33.89
CA THR A 79 45.87 -6.97 -32.93
C THR A 79 45.17 -6.41 -31.69
N LEU A 80 44.02 -6.95 -31.31
CA LEU A 80 43.19 -6.43 -30.22
C LEU A 80 43.23 -7.36 -29.01
N SER A 81 43.43 -6.81 -27.81
CA SER A 81 43.49 -7.61 -26.57
C SER A 81 42.10 -8.04 -26.09
N LEU A 82 41.96 -9.33 -25.77
CA LEU A 82 40.78 -9.96 -25.16
C LEU A 82 40.54 -9.51 -23.71
N ASN A 83 41.56 -8.96 -23.02
CA ASN A 83 41.45 -8.54 -21.61
C ASN A 83 40.78 -7.16 -21.41
N ARG A 84 40.27 -6.52 -22.46
CA ARG A 84 39.46 -5.29 -22.29
C ARG A 84 38.03 -5.68 -21.94
N PRO A 85 37.43 -5.06 -20.90
CA PRO A 85 36.11 -5.47 -20.48
C PRO A 85 35.09 -5.24 -21.60
N MET A 86 34.25 -6.26 -21.83
CA MET A 86 33.25 -6.38 -22.90
C MET A 86 32.06 -5.41 -22.75
N PHE A 87 32.27 -4.23 -22.14
CA PHE A 87 31.22 -3.24 -21.96
C PHE A 87 31.00 -2.43 -23.23
N ASN A 88 29.73 -2.29 -23.62
CA ASN A 88 29.28 -1.49 -24.74
C ASN A 88 28.93 -0.07 -24.25
N PRO A 89 29.80 0.95 -24.37
CA PRO A 89 29.50 2.32 -23.97
C PRO A 89 28.59 3.06 -24.97
N ARG A 90 27.76 2.38 -25.78
CA ARG A 90 26.68 2.97 -26.60
C ARG A 90 25.55 1.96 -26.85
N GLY A 91 24.61 1.82 -25.92
CA GLY A 91 23.43 0.95 -26.00
C GLY A 91 22.45 1.16 -27.19
N GLY A 92 22.80 1.99 -28.18
CA GLY A 92 21.92 2.36 -29.29
C GLY A 92 21.68 1.28 -30.35
N ASP A 93 22.63 0.36 -30.58
CA ASP A 93 22.47 -0.68 -31.61
C ASP A 93 21.59 -1.85 -31.13
N PHE A 94 21.65 -2.23 -29.84
CA PHE A 94 20.74 -3.21 -29.24
C PHE A 94 19.29 -2.72 -29.26
N LEU A 95 19.05 -1.48 -28.80
CA LEU A 95 17.73 -0.86 -28.83
C LEU A 95 17.16 -0.72 -30.24
N ARG A 96 18.03 -0.62 -31.25
CA ARG A 96 17.63 -0.43 -32.66
C ARG A 96 17.29 -1.73 -33.38
N TRP A 97 18.01 -2.82 -33.12
CA TRP A 97 17.87 -4.06 -33.92
C TRP A 97 17.27 -5.23 -33.13
N ALA A 98 17.63 -5.36 -31.85
CA ALA A 98 17.29 -6.52 -31.02
C ALA A 98 16.02 -6.29 -30.20
N TYR A 99 15.96 -5.16 -29.49
CA TYR A 99 14.89 -4.86 -28.54
C TYR A 99 13.46 -4.97 -29.13
N PRO A 100 13.19 -4.56 -30.37
CA PRO A 100 11.84 -4.69 -30.90
C PRO A 100 11.34 -6.12 -31.11
N LEU A 101 12.23 -7.03 -31.55
CA LEU A 101 11.91 -8.44 -31.69
C LEU A 101 11.67 -9.07 -30.31
N VAL A 102 12.55 -8.75 -29.35
CA VAL A 102 12.41 -9.17 -27.94
C VAL A 102 11.04 -8.77 -27.40
N ARG A 103 10.66 -7.49 -27.55
CA ARG A 103 9.37 -6.98 -27.06
C ARG A 103 8.18 -7.61 -27.75
N PHE A 104 8.27 -7.86 -29.05
CA PHE A 104 7.22 -8.57 -29.77
C PHE A 104 7.05 -10.00 -29.23
N LEU A 105 8.13 -10.75 -29.07
CA LEU A 105 8.07 -12.14 -28.60
C LEU A 105 7.62 -12.22 -27.13
N GLU A 106 8.12 -11.32 -26.27
CA GLU A 106 7.65 -11.16 -24.87
C GLU A 106 6.14 -10.83 -24.80
N ARG A 107 5.65 -9.93 -25.66
CA ARG A 107 4.23 -9.53 -25.69
C ARG A 107 3.31 -10.72 -25.92
N HIS A 108 3.76 -11.60 -26.80
CA HIS A 108 3.07 -12.81 -27.21
C HIS A 108 3.44 -14.02 -26.33
N ASP A 109 4.09 -13.82 -25.18
CA ASP A 109 4.49 -14.87 -24.23
C ASP A 109 5.20 -16.06 -24.90
N ILE A 110 5.95 -15.80 -25.97
CA ILE A 110 6.68 -16.84 -26.68
C ILE A 110 7.91 -17.19 -25.83
N PRO A 111 8.07 -18.45 -25.38
CA PRO A 111 9.21 -18.85 -24.58
C PRO A 111 10.46 -18.87 -25.47
N ILE A 112 11.30 -17.85 -25.28
CA ILE A 112 12.53 -17.66 -26.05
C ILE A 112 13.67 -17.42 -25.08
N THR A 113 14.80 -18.07 -25.30
CA THR A 113 16.03 -17.75 -24.57
C THR A 113 16.79 -16.64 -25.26
N TYR A 114 17.07 -15.54 -24.55
CA TYR A 114 17.89 -14.43 -25.05
C TYR A 114 19.31 -14.54 -24.51
N ILE A 115 20.32 -14.44 -25.37
CA ILE A 115 21.72 -14.52 -24.94
C ILE A 115 22.52 -13.37 -25.55
N THR A 116 22.95 -12.44 -24.70
CA THR A 116 23.77 -11.26 -25.09
C THR A 116 25.27 -11.43 -24.85
N ASP A 117 25.70 -12.47 -24.13
CA ASP A 117 27.08 -12.64 -23.64
C ASP A 117 27.63 -14.04 -23.94
N VAL A 118 27.62 -14.42 -25.21
CA VAL A 118 28.14 -15.72 -25.64
C VAL A 118 29.67 -15.67 -25.73
N ASP A 119 30.35 -16.45 -24.90
CA ASP A 119 31.80 -16.62 -24.97
C ASP A 119 32.17 -17.46 -26.20
N ILE A 120 32.60 -16.77 -27.25
CA ILE A 120 33.04 -17.34 -28.54
C ILE A 120 34.29 -18.22 -28.42
N GLU A 121 34.96 -18.22 -27.26
CA GLU A 121 36.16 -19.02 -26.99
C GLU A 121 35.82 -20.43 -26.48
N ARG A 122 34.58 -20.64 -25.99
CA ARG A 122 34.12 -21.92 -25.46
C ARG A 122 33.41 -22.72 -26.55
N ALA A 123 33.61 -24.04 -26.57
CA ALA A 123 33.00 -24.93 -27.57
C ALA A 123 31.46 -25.02 -27.48
N GLU A 124 30.86 -24.53 -26.40
CA GLU A 124 29.42 -24.57 -26.09
C GLU A 124 28.72 -23.22 -26.40
N VAL A 125 29.01 -22.63 -27.56
CA VAL A 125 28.41 -21.34 -28.01
C VAL A 125 26.89 -21.46 -28.21
N ILE A 126 26.42 -22.65 -28.57
CA ILE A 126 25.01 -22.95 -28.83
C ILE A 126 24.56 -23.98 -27.77
N PRO A 127 23.63 -23.63 -26.87
CA PRO A 127 23.12 -24.55 -25.86
C PRO A 127 22.50 -25.82 -26.48
N GLU A 128 22.70 -26.97 -25.84
CA GLU A 128 22.29 -28.29 -26.36
C GLU A 128 20.78 -28.36 -26.68
N GLY A 129 19.94 -27.73 -25.84
CA GLY A 129 18.49 -27.63 -25.99
C GLY A 129 17.99 -26.70 -27.10
N THR A 130 18.90 -25.98 -27.78
CA THR A 130 18.54 -25.06 -28.88
C THR A 130 18.05 -25.85 -30.08
N THR A 131 16.85 -25.55 -30.58
CA THR A 131 16.24 -26.09 -31.81
C THR A 131 16.24 -25.08 -32.96
N HIS A 132 16.16 -23.79 -32.62
CA HIS A 132 16.21 -22.68 -33.57
C HIS A 132 17.18 -21.63 -33.04
N LEU A 133 18.24 -21.35 -33.79
CA LEU A 133 19.19 -20.29 -33.46
C LEU A 133 18.91 -19.06 -34.32
N VAL A 134 18.55 -17.97 -33.65
CA VAL A 134 18.23 -16.69 -34.28
C VAL A 134 19.35 -15.71 -33.98
N THR A 135 19.83 -15.02 -35.01
CA THR A 135 20.85 -13.98 -34.86
C THR A 135 20.33 -12.64 -35.32
N VAL A 136 20.50 -11.62 -34.48
CA VAL A 136 19.96 -10.27 -34.73
C VAL A 136 21.08 -9.24 -34.81
N GLY A 137 20.96 -8.29 -35.74
CA GLY A 137 21.98 -7.27 -35.99
C GLY A 137 23.08 -7.71 -36.96
N PRO A 138 24.04 -6.83 -37.28
CA PRO A 138 25.10 -7.12 -38.24
C PRO A 138 26.01 -8.26 -37.76
N MET A 139 26.30 -9.25 -38.62
CA MET A 139 27.33 -10.27 -38.38
C MET A 139 28.52 -10.08 -39.32
N ARG A 140 29.27 -9.01 -39.12
CA ARG A 140 30.38 -8.56 -39.96
C ARG A 140 31.66 -9.39 -39.78
N TYR A 141 31.84 -10.04 -38.64
CA TYR A 141 33.03 -10.83 -38.32
C TYR A 141 32.62 -12.25 -37.94
N TRP A 142 33.43 -13.21 -38.39
CA TRP A 142 33.13 -14.64 -38.31
C TRP A 142 34.41 -15.40 -37.95
N THR A 143 34.35 -16.22 -36.91
CA THR A 143 35.46 -17.09 -36.49
C THR A 143 35.31 -18.45 -37.17
N LYS A 144 36.42 -19.17 -37.37
CA LYS A 144 36.35 -20.53 -37.92
C LYS A 144 35.59 -21.49 -37.00
N LEU A 145 35.73 -21.32 -35.68
CA LEU A 145 34.98 -22.08 -34.68
C LEU A 145 33.46 -21.89 -34.80
N LEU A 146 32.98 -20.65 -34.93
CA LEU A 146 31.55 -20.36 -35.11
C LEU A 146 31.01 -20.95 -36.43
N ASP A 147 31.82 -20.90 -37.49
CA ASP A 147 31.51 -21.50 -38.79
C ASP A 147 31.25 -23.00 -38.68
N ASP A 148 32.17 -23.71 -38.03
CA ASP A 148 32.11 -25.16 -37.88
C ASP A 148 30.93 -25.56 -36.98
N LEU A 149 30.71 -24.84 -35.87
CA LEU A 149 29.58 -25.08 -34.97
C LEU A 149 28.22 -24.88 -35.65
N LEU A 150 28.05 -23.80 -36.42
CA LEU A 150 26.79 -23.55 -37.14
C LEU A 150 26.56 -24.53 -38.28
N THR A 151 27.64 -24.97 -38.94
CA THR A 151 27.57 -26.00 -39.98
C THR A 151 27.12 -27.32 -39.37
N ASP A 152 27.68 -27.73 -38.24
CA ASP A 152 27.26 -28.94 -37.53
C ASP A 152 25.80 -28.85 -37.04
N PHE A 153 25.42 -27.72 -36.44
CA PHE A 153 24.05 -27.45 -35.98
C PHE A 153 23.00 -27.59 -37.10
N VAL A 154 23.31 -27.12 -38.31
CA VAL A 154 22.38 -27.19 -39.45
C VAL A 154 22.47 -28.52 -40.20
N GLU A 155 23.68 -28.95 -40.56
CA GLU A 155 23.89 -30.07 -41.49
C GLU A 155 23.97 -31.43 -40.79
N LYS A 156 24.44 -31.49 -39.53
CA LYS A 156 24.50 -32.74 -38.77
C LYS A 156 23.28 -32.91 -37.88
N GLU A 157 22.91 -31.88 -37.11
CA GLU A 157 21.79 -31.95 -36.16
C GLU A 157 20.42 -31.66 -36.78
N GLY A 158 20.39 -31.05 -37.97
CA GLY A 158 19.15 -30.74 -38.67
C GLY A 158 18.31 -29.61 -38.04
N LYS A 159 18.95 -28.73 -37.27
CA LYS A 159 18.29 -27.63 -36.57
C LYS A 159 18.25 -26.35 -37.42
N ASN A 160 17.46 -25.38 -36.99
CA ASN A 160 17.12 -24.22 -37.83
C ASN A 160 17.96 -22.98 -37.50
N TYR A 161 18.56 -22.36 -38.52
CA TYR A 161 19.34 -21.13 -38.39
C TYR A 161 18.69 -19.94 -39.09
N ILE A 162 18.47 -18.86 -38.34
CA ILE A 162 17.70 -17.70 -38.77
C ILE A 162 18.56 -16.44 -38.59
N HIS A 163 18.85 -15.75 -39.70
CA HIS A 163 19.62 -14.51 -39.69
C HIS A 163 18.73 -13.31 -40.02
N LEU A 164 18.51 -12.45 -39.01
CA LEU A 164 17.73 -11.22 -39.12
C LEU A 164 18.65 -9.96 -39.20
N GLY A 165 19.88 -10.11 -39.70
CA GLY A 165 21.03 -9.17 -39.65
C GLY A 165 21.34 -8.32 -40.91
N SER A 166 22.16 -7.24 -40.82
CA SER A 166 22.38 -6.24 -41.92
C SER A 166 23.57 -6.46 -42.84
N GLU A 167 24.45 -7.41 -42.53
CA GLU A 167 25.77 -7.45 -43.15
C GLU A 167 26.16 -8.89 -43.51
N ALA A 168 25.66 -9.35 -44.65
CA ALA A 168 25.96 -10.64 -45.29
C ALA A 168 27.41 -10.84 -45.78
N GLY A 169 28.33 -9.93 -45.43
CA GLY A 169 29.72 -9.97 -45.83
C GLY A 169 30.63 -10.04 -44.62
N GLN A 170 31.23 -11.21 -44.39
CA GLN A 170 32.01 -11.50 -43.20
C GLN A 170 33.51 -11.33 -43.45
N HIS A 171 34.22 -10.80 -42.46
CA HIS A 171 35.68 -10.86 -42.37
C HIS A 171 36.07 -12.05 -41.49
N LEU A 172 37.04 -12.85 -41.94
CA LEU A 172 37.61 -13.92 -41.14
C LEU A 172 38.47 -13.30 -40.02
N ILE A 173 38.24 -13.74 -38.80
CA ILE A 173 39.07 -13.35 -37.65
C ILE A 173 39.57 -14.63 -36.97
N SER A 174 40.83 -14.63 -36.54
CA SER A 174 41.35 -15.69 -35.66
C SER A 174 41.42 -15.18 -34.24
N LEU A 175 41.01 -16.04 -33.31
CA LEU A 175 41.24 -15.87 -31.88
C LEU A 175 42.54 -16.60 -31.53
N ASP A 176 43.52 -15.86 -31.02
CA ASP A 176 44.76 -16.41 -30.47
C ASP A 176 44.65 -16.39 -28.95
N LEU A 177 44.09 -17.48 -28.40
CA LEU A 177 43.83 -17.64 -26.97
C LEU A 177 45.12 -17.60 -26.14
N ALA A 178 46.24 -18.09 -26.71
CA ALA A 178 47.53 -18.12 -26.03
C ALA A 178 48.11 -16.72 -25.79
N SER A 179 47.83 -15.76 -26.68
CA SER A 179 48.25 -14.36 -26.53
C SER A 179 47.14 -13.43 -26.04
N SER A 180 45.94 -13.96 -25.78
CA SER A 180 44.73 -13.18 -25.50
C SER A 180 44.51 -12.08 -26.54
N GLN A 181 44.71 -12.40 -27.83
CA GLN A 181 44.55 -11.44 -28.93
C GLN A 181 43.56 -11.91 -30.00
N ILE A 182 42.83 -10.96 -30.57
CA ILE A 182 42.05 -11.12 -31.79
C ILE A 182 42.89 -10.61 -32.95
N LYS A 183 43.16 -11.47 -33.93
CA LYS A 183 43.82 -11.09 -35.19
C LYS A 183 42.77 -11.03 -36.30
N LEU A 184 42.79 -9.92 -37.01
CA LEU A 184 41.92 -9.68 -38.15
C LEU A 184 42.67 -10.07 -39.42
N HIS A 185 42.16 -11.04 -40.17
CA HIS A 185 42.81 -11.46 -41.40
C HIS A 185 42.41 -10.57 -42.57
N GLY A 186 43.39 -9.95 -43.20
CA GLY A 186 43.25 -9.18 -44.43
C GLY A 186 44.37 -8.14 -44.58
N GLU A 187 45.40 -8.46 -45.36
CA GLU A 187 46.36 -7.44 -45.79
C GLU A 187 45.71 -6.55 -46.85
N PHE A 188 45.62 -5.25 -46.57
CA PHE A 188 45.28 -4.20 -47.55
C PHE A 188 44.13 -4.51 -48.52
N GLY A 189 42.90 -4.61 -47.99
CA GLY A 189 41.72 -4.15 -48.72
C GLY A 189 40.59 -5.18 -48.94
N ARG A 190 39.40 -4.82 -48.45
CA ARG A 190 38.08 -5.11 -49.03
C ARG A 190 37.66 -6.56 -49.29
N GLU A 191 38.43 -7.60 -48.99
CA GLU A 191 37.91 -8.97 -49.07
C GLU A 191 36.94 -9.23 -47.93
N ARG A 192 35.69 -9.41 -48.32
CA ARG A 192 34.60 -9.92 -47.51
C ARG A 192 34.21 -11.24 -48.15
N LEU A 193 33.95 -12.25 -47.35
CA LEU A 193 33.49 -13.53 -47.85
C LEU A 193 31.98 -13.51 -48.07
N ASN A 194 31.52 -14.30 -49.05
CA ASN A 194 30.13 -14.70 -49.09
C ASN A 194 29.90 -15.59 -47.86
N ASN A 195 28.85 -15.36 -47.09
CA ASN A 195 28.50 -16.28 -46.00
C ASN A 195 28.10 -17.63 -46.63
N PRO A 196 28.82 -18.73 -46.38
CA PRO A 196 28.57 -20.01 -47.05
C PRO A 196 27.21 -20.61 -46.64
N LEU A 197 26.80 -20.44 -45.38
CA LEU A 197 25.51 -20.92 -44.88
C LEU A 197 24.33 -20.16 -45.48
N THR A 198 24.37 -18.82 -45.52
CA THR A 198 23.26 -17.97 -46.04
C THR A 198 23.38 -17.62 -47.52
N GLY A 199 24.49 -17.95 -48.18
CA GLY A 199 24.72 -17.70 -49.61
C GLY A 199 24.72 -16.21 -49.97
N ALA A 200 24.97 -15.35 -48.99
CA ALA A 200 24.75 -13.91 -49.07
C ALA A 200 26.06 -13.16 -49.39
N ARG A 201 25.98 -11.98 -50.04
CA ARG A 201 27.15 -11.26 -50.60
C ARG A 201 27.74 -10.20 -49.67
N PRO A 202 29.07 -9.93 -49.77
CA PRO A 202 29.74 -8.73 -49.27
C PRO A 202 29.02 -7.40 -49.45
N SER A 203 28.85 -6.63 -48.36
CA SER A 203 28.08 -5.37 -48.39
C SER A 203 28.58 -4.22 -47.51
N GLY A 204 28.88 -3.06 -48.11
CA GLY A 204 29.27 -1.84 -47.37
C GLY A 204 28.09 -0.95 -46.95
N SER A 205 28.08 -0.45 -45.72
CA SER A 205 27.08 0.51 -45.22
C SER A 205 27.32 1.92 -45.79
N LYS A 206 26.45 2.39 -46.69
CA LYS A 206 26.28 3.84 -46.94
C LYS A 206 24.82 4.23 -46.70
N PRO A 207 24.54 5.37 -46.05
CA PRO A 207 23.17 5.82 -45.77
C PRO A 207 22.46 6.12 -47.09
N ARG A 208 21.28 5.53 -47.32
CA ARG A 208 20.52 5.64 -48.58
C ARG A 208 19.00 5.70 -48.32
N PRO A 209 18.24 6.38 -49.21
CA PRO A 209 16.79 6.58 -49.11
C PRO A 209 15.96 5.29 -49.36
N PRO A 210 14.65 5.30 -49.03
CA PRO A 210 13.77 4.13 -49.05
C PRO A 210 13.79 3.27 -50.32
N TRP A 211 13.56 1.97 -50.15
CA TRP A 211 13.27 1.00 -51.20
C TRP A 211 11.76 0.90 -51.38
N GLY A 212 11.20 1.63 -52.35
CA GLY A 212 9.78 1.58 -52.76
C GLY A 212 8.91 0.43 -52.21
N LYS A 213 8.68 -0.62 -52.99
CA LYS A 213 7.81 -1.77 -52.65
C LYS A 213 8.58 -3.09 -52.71
N MET A 214 8.28 -4.04 -51.80
CA MET A 214 8.78 -5.41 -51.78
C MET A 214 7.62 -6.39 -51.93
N ARG A 215 7.74 -7.40 -52.81
CA ARG A 215 6.74 -8.47 -52.93
C ARG A 215 7.16 -9.67 -52.09
N LEU A 216 6.32 -10.06 -51.15
CA LEU A 216 6.44 -11.27 -50.34
C LEU A 216 5.59 -12.37 -50.99
N SER A 217 6.19 -13.52 -51.29
CA SER A 217 5.58 -14.69 -51.90
C SER A 217 5.99 -15.92 -51.11
N THR A 218 5.10 -16.38 -50.23
CA THR A 218 5.24 -17.63 -49.49
C THR A 218 4.29 -18.69 -50.07
N ASN A 219 4.26 -19.88 -49.47
CA ASN A 219 3.26 -20.89 -49.83
C ASN A 219 1.82 -20.48 -49.45
N HIS A 220 1.65 -19.48 -48.58
CA HIS A 220 0.37 -19.11 -47.98
C HIS A 220 -0.04 -17.65 -48.23
N THR A 221 0.87 -16.78 -48.68
CA THR A 221 0.63 -15.34 -48.84
C THR A 221 1.35 -14.76 -50.05
N ASN A 222 0.70 -13.81 -50.73
CA ASN A 222 1.29 -13.01 -51.82
C ASN A 222 0.97 -11.54 -51.61
N SER A 223 1.85 -10.84 -50.89
CA SER A 223 1.61 -9.49 -50.36
C SER A 223 2.65 -8.50 -50.84
N ILE A 224 2.28 -7.22 -50.88
CA ILE A 224 3.18 -6.13 -51.26
C ILE A 224 3.41 -5.24 -50.05
N LEU A 225 4.65 -5.20 -49.58
CA LEU A 225 5.12 -4.35 -48.49
C LEU A 225 5.60 -3.02 -49.06
N GLU A 226 5.12 -1.90 -48.51
CA GLU A 226 5.46 -0.55 -48.97
C GLU A 226 6.29 0.23 -47.94
N GLY A 227 7.07 1.21 -48.38
CA GLY A 227 7.73 2.18 -47.49
C GLY A 227 8.99 1.69 -46.79
N MET A 228 9.50 0.51 -47.15
CA MET A 228 10.67 -0.07 -46.49
C MET A 228 11.96 0.71 -46.79
N ILE A 229 12.86 0.81 -45.81
CA ILE A 229 14.16 1.48 -45.97
C ILE A 229 15.27 0.48 -45.73
N GLY A 230 16.15 0.29 -46.73
CA GLY A 230 17.23 -0.68 -46.56
C GLY A 230 18.60 -0.47 -47.16
N SER A 231 19.51 -1.33 -46.71
CA SER A 231 20.92 -1.44 -47.13
C SER A 231 21.02 -2.41 -48.32
N SER A 232 21.40 -1.94 -49.52
CA SER A 232 21.10 -2.61 -50.80
C SER A 232 21.87 -3.91 -51.02
N TRP A 233 21.49 -5.00 -50.36
CA TRP A 233 22.28 -6.21 -50.29
C TRP A 233 21.38 -7.44 -50.13
N ASP A 234 21.93 -8.60 -50.50
CA ASP A 234 21.34 -9.95 -50.42
C ASP A 234 20.56 -10.37 -51.66
N LYS A 235 21.32 -10.77 -52.69
CA LYS A 235 20.85 -11.69 -53.73
C LYS A 235 21.50 -13.04 -53.44
N SER A 236 20.73 -14.10 -53.25
CA SER A 236 21.29 -15.46 -53.16
C SER A 236 21.82 -15.89 -54.54
N THR A 237 22.97 -16.56 -54.57
CA THR A 237 23.61 -17.06 -55.81
C THR A 237 23.37 -18.55 -56.07
N ASP A 238 22.59 -19.22 -55.24
CA ASP A 238 22.39 -20.67 -55.26
C ASP A 238 20.90 -21.02 -55.42
N GLN A 239 20.54 -22.30 -55.64
CA GLN A 239 19.19 -22.84 -55.91
C GLN A 239 18.18 -22.69 -54.74
N ARG A 240 18.24 -21.59 -53.99
CA ARG A 240 17.41 -21.31 -52.82
C ARG A 240 16.06 -20.72 -53.22
N GLN A 241 15.03 -21.03 -52.45
CA GLN A 241 13.69 -20.47 -52.66
C GLN A 241 13.69 -18.99 -52.25
N VAL A 242 13.29 -18.12 -53.18
CA VAL A 242 13.16 -16.67 -52.94
C VAL A 242 11.76 -16.40 -52.39
N LEU A 243 11.69 -15.97 -51.13
CA LEU A 243 10.43 -15.68 -50.44
C LEU A 243 10.01 -14.22 -50.58
N ALA A 244 10.95 -13.29 -50.68
CA ALA A 244 10.62 -11.90 -50.93
C ALA A 244 11.60 -11.28 -51.92
N PHE A 245 11.11 -10.41 -52.81
CA PHE A 245 11.97 -9.66 -53.72
C PHE A 245 11.53 -8.18 -53.84
N GLY A 246 12.51 -7.28 -53.83
CA GLY A 246 12.29 -5.84 -53.92
C GLY A 246 13.23 -5.16 -54.92
N LYS A 247 12.76 -4.09 -55.57
CA LYS A 247 13.57 -3.24 -56.47
C LYS A 247 13.59 -1.80 -55.97
N GLY A 248 14.77 -1.32 -55.57
CA GLY A 248 14.98 0.07 -55.14
C GLY A 248 15.47 1.00 -56.26
N ARG A 249 15.07 2.29 -56.22
CA ARG A 249 15.60 3.35 -57.09
C ARG A 249 16.67 4.15 -56.33
N HIS A 250 17.95 3.84 -56.53
CA HIS A 250 19.04 4.66 -56.01
C HIS A 250 19.45 5.74 -57.02
N LYS A 251 19.69 6.98 -56.57
CA LYS A 251 20.04 8.14 -57.42
C LYS A 251 21.33 7.94 -58.25
N LEU A 252 22.28 7.12 -57.79
CA LEU A 252 23.56 6.84 -58.47
C LEU A 252 23.71 5.40 -58.98
N PHE A 253 22.72 4.52 -58.78
CA PHE A 253 22.79 3.12 -59.21
C PHE A 253 21.39 2.66 -59.63
N ARG A 254 21.19 2.45 -60.94
CA ARG A 254 19.90 1.97 -61.45
C ARG A 254 19.69 0.50 -61.07
N GLN A 255 18.55 0.21 -60.43
CA GLN A 255 17.98 -1.11 -60.12
C GLN A 255 18.92 -2.12 -59.43
N ARG A 256 18.85 -2.19 -58.08
CA ARG A 256 19.38 -3.34 -57.31
C ARG A 256 18.22 -4.20 -56.80
N LEU A 257 18.45 -5.51 -56.81
CA LEU A 257 17.53 -6.54 -56.34
C LEU A 257 17.91 -6.92 -54.90
N ALA A 258 16.94 -6.84 -53.98
CA ALA A 258 17.04 -7.45 -52.65
C ALA A 258 16.17 -8.70 -52.62
N GLN A 259 16.67 -9.78 -52.04
CA GLN A 259 16.00 -11.07 -51.90
C GLN A 259 16.17 -11.62 -50.49
N THR A 260 15.06 -12.01 -49.89
CA THR A 260 15.05 -12.87 -48.69
C THR A 260 14.85 -14.30 -49.18
N THR A 261 15.72 -15.21 -48.75
CA THR A 261 15.76 -16.59 -49.26
C THR A 261 15.80 -17.62 -48.14
N ILE A 262 15.24 -18.80 -48.42
CA ILE A 262 15.27 -19.96 -47.53
C ILE A 262 15.97 -21.13 -48.25
N ARG A 263 16.90 -21.79 -47.56
CA ARG A 263 17.51 -23.07 -47.96
C ARG A 263 16.95 -24.14 -47.04
N LYS A 264 16.33 -25.18 -47.63
CA LYS A 264 15.77 -26.31 -46.89
C LYS A 264 16.65 -27.53 -47.16
N GLU A 265 17.44 -27.92 -46.17
CA GLU A 265 18.22 -29.17 -46.16
C GLU A 265 17.86 -29.97 -44.91
N LYS A 266 18.80 -30.68 -44.27
CA LYS A 266 18.56 -31.36 -42.99
C LYS A 266 18.05 -30.40 -41.90
N GLY A 267 18.32 -29.10 -42.03
CA GLY A 267 17.71 -28.00 -41.27
C GLY A 267 17.35 -26.81 -42.18
N VAL A 268 16.61 -25.84 -41.65
CA VAL A 268 16.19 -24.63 -42.36
C VAL A 268 17.20 -23.50 -42.14
N VAL A 269 17.69 -22.90 -43.23
CA VAL A 269 18.49 -21.66 -43.18
C VAL A 269 17.70 -20.51 -43.80
N PHE A 270 17.43 -19.47 -43.02
CA PHE A 270 16.70 -18.28 -43.45
C PHE A 270 17.56 -17.01 -43.31
N ASN A 271 17.61 -16.20 -44.38
CA ASN A 271 18.27 -14.89 -44.36
C ASN A 271 17.29 -13.77 -44.73
N ALA A 272 16.99 -12.91 -43.75
CA ALA A 272 15.97 -11.88 -43.86
C ALA A 272 16.51 -10.49 -44.24
N GLY A 273 17.78 -10.18 -43.91
CA GLY A 273 18.33 -8.84 -44.04
C GLY A 273 17.67 -7.82 -43.09
N VAL A 274 18.48 -7.08 -42.32
CA VAL A 274 18.02 -6.17 -41.22
C VAL A 274 16.97 -5.13 -41.62
N SER A 275 16.95 -4.72 -42.88
CA SER A 275 16.18 -3.54 -43.31
C SER A 275 14.72 -3.82 -43.61
N ASN A 276 14.37 -5.09 -43.77
CA ASN A 276 13.05 -5.51 -44.24
C ASN A 276 12.16 -5.97 -43.09
N TRP A 277 12.75 -6.18 -41.91
CA TRP A 277 12.16 -6.88 -40.76
C TRP A 277 12.41 -6.13 -39.45
N THR A 278 12.66 -4.84 -39.52
CA THR A 278 12.83 -3.99 -38.33
C THR A 278 11.49 -3.85 -37.63
N TRP A 279 11.26 -4.71 -36.66
CA TRP A 279 10.09 -4.65 -35.81
C TRP A 279 10.24 -3.41 -34.89
N ALA A 280 9.12 -2.87 -34.42
CA ALA A 280 8.93 -1.72 -33.52
C ALA A 280 10.01 -0.59 -33.46
N LEU A 281 10.03 0.32 -34.44
CA LEU A 281 10.66 1.64 -34.29
C LEU A 281 9.68 2.83 -34.35
N SER A 282 8.44 2.67 -33.85
CA SER A 282 7.64 3.85 -33.47
C SER A 282 8.16 4.48 -32.16
N ALA A 283 8.58 3.65 -31.19
CA ALA A 283 8.94 4.08 -29.83
C ALA A 283 10.26 4.86 -29.67
N PHE A 284 11.09 5.03 -30.72
CA PHE A 284 12.36 5.76 -30.62
C PHE A 284 12.48 6.97 -31.55
N GLY A 285 11.37 7.42 -32.17
CA GLY A 285 11.22 8.72 -32.84
C GLY A 285 12.24 9.09 -33.93
N ARG A 286 13.21 8.22 -34.28
CA ARG A 286 14.38 8.58 -35.11
C ARG A 286 14.55 7.74 -36.38
N GLN A 287 13.67 6.78 -36.66
CA GLN A 287 13.57 6.12 -37.97
C GLN A 287 12.10 5.93 -38.37
N GLY A 288 11.36 7.04 -38.49
CA GLY A 288 9.91 7.01 -38.72
C GLY A 288 9.48 6.50 -40.10
N ASN A 289 9.66 5.21 -40.41
CA ASN A 289 9.21 4.59 -41.68
C ASN A 289 9.10 3.06 -41.62
N ILE A 290 8.33 2.47 -40.71
CA ILE A 290 7.93 1.05 -40.83
C ILE A 290 6.48 0.89 -40.45
N ILE A 291 5.65 0.55 -41.43
CA ILE A 291 4.32 -0.01 -41.18
C ILE A 291 4.56 -1.46 -40.75
N VAL A 292 4.08 -1.81 -39.56
CA VAL A 292 4.11 -3.18 -39.05
C VAL A 292 3.23 -4.02 -39.97
N SER A 293 3.83 -4.95 -40.71
CA SER A 293 3.10 -5.86 -41.59
C SER A 293 2.83 -7.16 -40.86
N GLU A 294 1.55 -7.51 -40.76
CA GLU A 294 1.09 -8.76 -40.19
C GLU A 294 1.60 -9.98 -40.98
N ASP A 295 1.61 -9.91 -42.32
CA ASP A 295 2.15 -10.97 -43.19
C ASP A 295 3.63 -11.23 -42.94
N ALA A 296 4.38 -10.16 -42.64
CA ALA A 296 5.76 -10.30 -42.23
C ALA A 296 5.80 -11.05 -40.89
N GLN A 297 5.13 -10.53 -39.86
CA GLN A 297 5.11 -11.16 -38.53
C GLN A 297 4.73 -12.64 -38.56
N ARG A 298 3.71 -13.02 -39.35
CA ARG A 298 3.31 -14.42 -39.56
C ARG A 298 4.46 -15.27 -40.08
N LEU A 299 5.11 -14.86 -41.16
CA LEU A 299 6.24 -15.61 -41.73
C LEU A 299 7.40 -15.77 -40.73
N THR A 300 7.72 -14.73 -39.95
CA THR A 300 8.77 -14.86 -38.94
C THR A 300 8.40 -15.85 -37.84
N LEU A 301 7.15 -15.83 -37.35
CA LEU A 301 6.67 -16.81 -36.39
C LEU A 301 6.75 -18.23 -36.95
N GLU A 302 6.33 -18.46 -38.20
CA GLU A 302 6.45 -19.76 -38.87
C GLU A 302 7.90 -20.26 -38.92
N VAL A 303 8.83 -19.37 -39.29
CA VAL A 303 10.25 -19.72 -39.39
C VAL A 303 10.88 -19.96 -38.02
N LEU A 304 10.37 -19.32 -36.96
CA LEU A 304 10.74 -19.58 -35.56
C LEU A 304 10.08 -20.85 -34.98
N GLY A 305 9.22 -21.55 -35.74
CA GLY A 305 8.47 -22.70 -35.25
C GLY A 305 7.36 -22.34 -34.26
N GLN A 306 6.83 -21.11 -34.32
CA GLN A 306 5.80 -20.58 -33.41
C GLN A 306 4.41 -20.53 -34.06
N ASP A 307 3.36 -20.61 -33.25
CA ASP A 307 1.98 -20.51 -33.74
C ASP A 307 1.65 -19.08 -34.23
N THR A 308 1.22 -18.96 -35.48
CA THR A 308 0.86 -17.69 -36.11
C THR A 308 -0.52 -17.17 -35.73
N SER A 309 -1.36 -18.01 -35.10
CA SER A 309 -2.69 -17.61 -34.63
C SER A 309 -2.63 -16.48 -33.59
N ILE A 310 -1.48 -16.33 -32.92
CA ILE A 310 -1.24 -15.35 -31.88
C ILE A 310 -1.37 -13.89 -32.34
N LEU A 311 -1.21 -13.64 -33.64
CA LEU A 311 -1.40 -12.33 -34.26
C LEU A 311 -2.87 -11.92 -34.40
N ASN A 312 -3.81 -12.85 -34.19
CA ASN A 312 -5.26 -12.58 -34.21
C ASN A 312 -5.82 -12.09 -32.86
N SER A 313 -4.97 -11.86 -31.86
CA SER A 313 -5.40 -11.50 -30.51
C SER A 313 -5.44 -9.98 -30.31
N ASP A 314 -6.50 -9.48 -29.65
CA ASP A 314 -6.63 -8.07 -29.20
C ASP A 314 -5.52 -7.63 -28.20
N LEU A 315 -4.51 -8.48 -27.95
CA LEU A 315 -3.30 -8.19 -27.16
C LEU A 315 -2.56 -6.95 -27.65
N ASP A 316 -2.89 -6.49 -28.87
CA ASP A 316 -2.20 -5.42 -29.51
C ASP A 316 -2.57 -4.00 -29.03
N SER A 317 -3.72 -3.82 -28.36
CA SER A 317 -4.20 -2.49 -27.96
C SER A 317 -3.51 -1.89 -26.73
N ASP A 318 -2.70 -2.68 -26.02
CA ASP A 318 -2.26 -2.39 -24.65
C ASP A 318 -0.75 -2.21 -24.48
N MET A 319 0.00 -2.22 -25.59
CA MET A 319 1.22 -1.42 -25.61
C MET A 319 0.76 0.02 -25.47
N ILE A 320 1.13 0.65 -24.36
CA ILE A 320 1.31 2.08 -24.28
C ILE A 320 1.99 2.48 -25.60
N LEU A 321 1.20 3.05 -26.52
CA LEU A 321 1.73 4.09 -27.39
C LEU A 321 2.23 5.11 -26.40
N ASP A 322 3.53 5.05 -26.11
CA ASP A 322 4.23 6.21 -25.60
C ASP A 322 4.24 7.16 -26.80
N ASP A 323 3.08 7.76 -27.06
CA ASP A 323 3.05 9.10 -27.58
C ASP A 323 3.71 9.88 -26.44
N ASP A 324 5.05 9.97 -26.50
CA ASP A 324 5.92 10.74 -25.59
C ASP A 324 5.31 12.11 -25.29
N GLU A 325 4.44 12.60 -26.17
CA GLU A 325 3.72 13.84 -26.05
C GLU A 325 2.65 13.88 -24.94
N ILE A 326 1.94 12.79 -24.57
CA ILE A 326 0.87 12.81 -23.54
C ILE A 326 1.34 12.23 -22.19
N SER A 327 2.09 11.14 -22.17
CA SER A 327 2.53 10.48 -20.93
C SER A 327 3.45 11.36 -20.06
N THR A 328 4.20 12.27 -20.71
CA THR A 328 5.10 13.24 -20.07
C THR A 328 4.41 14.53 -19.65
N LYS A 329 3.14 14.75 -20.02
CA LYS A 329 2.40 15.98 -19.68
C LYS A 329 2.16 16.09 -18.18
N SER A 330 2.20 17.33 -17.68
CA SER A 330 1.78 17.65 -16.32
C SER A 330 0.28 17.39 -16.14
N LEU A 331 -0.17 17.30 -14.88
CA LEU A 331 -1.58 17.15 -14.57
C LEU A 331 -2.43 18.25 -15.21
N ASP A 332 -1.99 19.52 -15.14
CA ASP A 332 -2.72 20.65 -15.74
C ASP A 332 -2.86 20.54 -17.27
N GLN A 333 -1.81 20.04 -17.92
CA GLN A 333 -1.82 19.81 -19.37
C GLN A 333 -2.74 18.65 -19.75
N LEU A 334 -2.83 17.61 -18.91
CA LEU A 334 -3.77 16.50 -19.08
C LEU A 334 -5.21 16.96 -18.86
N GLU A 335 -5.46 17.81 -17.86
CA GLU A 335 -6.77 18.40 -17.62
C GLU A 335 -7.23 19.28 -18.79
N ALA A 336 -6.33 20.09 -19.37
CA ALA A 336 -6.64 20.86 -20.58
C ALA A 336 -7.05 19.98 -21.77
N ILE A 337 -6.51 18.76 -21.87
CA ILE A 337 -6.94 17.77 -22.87
C ILE A 337 -8.33 17.23 -22.52
N LEU A 338 -8.56 16.88 -21.26
CA LEU A 338 -9.84 16.32 -20.80
C LEU A 338 -11.00 17.31 -20.92
N ILE A 339 -10.75 18.62 -20.74
CA ILE A 339 -11.75 19.67 -21.00
C ILE A 339 -12.21 19.64 -22.47
N LYS A 340 -11.28 19.42 -23.40
CA LYS A 340 -11.57 19.38 -24.85
C LYS A 340 -12.09 18.02 -25.31
N LYS A 341 -11.61 16.94 -24.69
CA LYS A 341 -11.89 15.54 -25.02
C LYS A 341 -12.05 14.73 -23.72
N PRO A 342 -13.25 14.74 -23.11
CA PRO A 342 -13.49 14.09 -21.82
C PRO A 342 -13.19 12.59 -21.80
N ASP A 343 -13.41 11.92 -22.93
CA ASP A 343 -13.19 10.46 -23.09
C ASP A 343 -11.84 10.10 -23.70
N ASN A 344 -10.83 10.99 -23.61
CA ASN A 344 -9.49 10.64 -24.04
C ASN A 344 -8.88 9.64 -23.04
N PHE A 345 -8.84 8.36 -23.45
CA PHE A 345 -8.32 7.25 -22.64
C PHE A 345 -6.93 7.53 -22.04
N HIS A 346 -5.96 8.01 -22.84
CA HIS A 346 -4.61 8.25 -22.36
C HIS A 346 -4.57 9.42 -21.37
N ALA A 347 -5.30 10.50 -21.63
CA ALA A 347 -5.37 11.62 -20.72
C ALA A 347 -6.02 11.23 -19.38
N LEU A 348 -7.08 10.42 -19.40
CA LEU A 348 -7.74 9.88 -18.20
C LEU A 348 -6.80 8.96 -17.41
N LEU A 349 -6.13 8.03 -18.09
CA LEU A 349 -5.24 7.07 -17.46
C LEU A 349 -4.04 7.77 -16.81
N TYR A 350 -3.36 8.66 -17.53
CA TYR A 350 -2.19 9.35 -17.00
C TYR A 350 -2.54 10.42 -15.97
N SER A 351 -3.68 11.14 -16.10
CA SER A 351 -4.10 12.06 -15.05
C SER A 351 -4.44 11.30 -13.77
N GLY A 352 -5.13 10.16 -13.88
CA GLY A 352 -5.36 9.23 -12.78
C GLY A 352 -4.06 8.76 -12.13
N ILE A 353 -3.04 8.37 -12.91
CA ILE A 353 -1.72 7.98 -12.36
C ILE A 353 -1.07 9.13 -11.60
N ARG A 354 -1.08 10.35 -12.14
CA ARG A 354 -0.50 11.53 -11.45
C ARG A 354 -1.22 11.86 -10.15
N LEU A 355 -2.56 11.76 -10.14
CA LEU A 355 -3.37 11.95 -8.92
C LEU A 355 -3.09 10.85 -7.90
N PHE A 356 -2.99 9.59 -8.35
CA PHE A 356 -2.63 8.46 -7.50
C PHE A 356 -1.26 8.62 -6.86
N ASP A 357 -0.25 9.05 -7.62
CA ASP A 357 1.12 9.27 -7.13
C ASP A 357 1.17 10.43 -6.11
N LYS A 358 0.26 11.40 -6.20
CA LYS A 358 0.06 12.47 -5.21
C LYS A 358 -0.79 12.05 -3.99
N GLY A 359 -1.21 10.78 -3.91
CA GLY A 359 -2.08 10.29 -2.83
C GLY A 359 -3.55 10.71 -2.93
N GLN A 360 -3.96 11.37 -4.02
CA GLN A 360 -5.32 11.87 -4.24
C GLN A 360 -6.21 10.77 -4.85
N HIS A 361 -6.42 9.68 -4.10
CA HIS A 361 -7.08 8.46 -4.60
C HIS A 361 -8.56 8.65 -4.97
N GLU A 362 -9.28 9.49 -4.23
CA GLU A 362 -10.67 9.86 -4.52
C GLU A 362 -10.81 10.59 -5.87
N LEU A 363 -9.88 11.48 -6.19
CA LEU A 363 -9.86 12.21 -7.47
C LEU A 363 -9.37 11.33 -8.62
N ALA A 364 -8.46 10.39 -8.34
CA ALA A 364 -7.96 9.42 -9.33
C ALA A 364 -9.03 8.40 -9.72
N HIS A 365 -9.91 8.01 -8.78
CA HIS A 365 -10.93 6.99 -8.94
C HIS A 365 -11.81 7.18 -10.19
N PRO A 366 -12.53 8.30 -10.38
CA PRO A 366 -13.41 8.48 -11.54
C PRO A 366 -12.62 8.46 -12.86
N ARG A 367 -11.34 8.85 -12.85
CA ARG A 367 -10.47 8.80 -14.05
C ARG A 367 -10.17 7.36 -14.45
N PHE A 368 -9.80 6.51 -13.48
CA PHE A 368 -9.54 5.10 -13.73
C PHE A 368 -10.80 4.32 -14.08
N VAL A 369 -11.93 4.58 -13.41
CA VAL A 369 -13.22 3.98 -13.75
C VAL A 369 -13.59 4.30 -15.20
N ARG A 370 -13.50 5.58 -15.59
CA ARG A 370 -13.81 5.99 -16.97
C ARG A 370 -12.84 5.40 -17.97
N ALA A 371 -11.53 5.36 -17.67
CA ALA A 371 -10.53 4.73 -18.52
C ALA A 371 -10.81 3.23 -18.72
N HIS A 372 -11.17 2.51 -17.66
CA HIS A 372 -11.54 1.09 -17.73
C HIS A 372 -12.86 0.90 -18.50
N GLN A 373 -13.87 1.76 -18.33
CA GLN A 373 -15.11 1.68 -19.13
C GLN A 373 -14.87 1.88 -20.63
N ILE A 374 -13.98 2.81 -21.00
CA ILE A 374 -13.63 3.08 -22.40
C ILE A 374 -12.84 1.91 -23.00
N ARG A 375 -11.94 1.30 -22.22
CA ARG A 375 -11.17 0.11 -22.64
C ARG A 375 -11.18 -0.97 -21.55
N PRO A 376 -12.25 -1.79 -21.46
CA PRO A 376 -12.42 -2.79 -20.39
C PRO A 376 -11.36 -3.88 -20.40
N ARG A 377 -10.80 -4.18 -21.57
CA ARG A 377 -9.72 -5.16 -21.71
C ARG A 377 -8.33 -4.58 -21.44
N SER A 378 -8.20 -3.29 -21.14
CA SER A 378 -6.89 -2.71 -20.84
C SER A 378 -6.38 -3.19 -19.48
N ILE A 379 -5.33 -3.99 -19.48
CA ILE A 379 -4.62 -4.50 -18.31
C ILE A 379 -4.13 -3.34 -17.45
N LEU A 380 -3.56 -2.29 -18.06
CA LEU A 380 -3.02 -1.16 -17.31
C LEU A 380 -4.12 -0.35 -16.62
N ALA A 381 -5.22 -0.05 -17.32
CA ALA A 381 -6.35 0.66 -16.71
C ALA A 381 -7.00 -0.17 -15.60
N THR A 382 -7.21 -1.47 -15.86
CA THR A 382 -7.78 -2.42 -14.89
C THR A 382 -6.89 -2.55 -13.65
N TYR A 383 -5.57 -2.70 -13.85
CA TYR A 383 -4.61 -2.79 -12.76
C TYR A 383 -4.52 -1.49 -11.95
N ARG A 384 -4.52 -0.32 -12.61
CA ARG A 384 -4.49 0.98 -11.92
C ARG A 384 -5.78 1.24 -11.15
N LEU A 385 -6.93 0.84 -11.69
CA LEU A 385 -8.20 0.89 -10.98
C LEU A 385 -8.20 -0.02 -9.74
N ALA A 386 -7.76 -1.27 -9.88
CA ALA A 386 -7.65 -2.22 -8.76
C ALA A 386 -6.70 -1.70 -7.66
N ARG A 387 -5.57 -1.09 -8.06
CA ARG A 387 -4.64 -0.43 -7.13
C ARG A 387 -5.26 0.77 -6.43
N ASN A 388 -6.11 1.53 -7.10
CA ASN A 388 -6.82 2.65 -6.51
C ASN A 388 -7.87 2.19 -5.49
N HIS A 389 -8.67 1.17 -5.81
CA HIS A 389 -9.61 0.55 -4.87
C HIS A 389 -8.89 0.02 -3.62
N HIS A 390 -7.74 -0.65 -3.77
CA HIS A 390 -6.92 -1.07 -2.63
C HIS A 390 -6.53 0.12 -1.73
N LYS A 391 -6.22 1.28 -2.30
CA LYS A 391 -5.86 2.48 -1.54
C LYS A 391 -7.06 3.12 -0.83
N MET A 392 -8.25 2.95 -1.40
CA MET A 392 -9.52 3.40 -0.81
C MET A 392 -10.11 2.39 0.19
N GLY A 393 -9.53 1.19 0.31
CA GLY A 393 -10.06 0.12 1.17
C GLY A 393 -11.26 -0.63 0.57
N GLU A 394 -11.55 -0.43 -0.73
CA GLU A 394 -12.68 -1.04 -1.43
C GLU A 394 -12.31 -2.44 -1.96
N PHE A 395 -11.99 -3.37 -1.06
CA PHE A 395 -11.48 -4.70 -1.42
C PHE A 395 -12.48 -5.50 -2.27
N GLN A 396 -13.77 -5.44 -1.98
CA GLN A 396 -14.80 -6.19 -2.73
C GLN A 396 -14.82 -5.79 -4.22
N SER A 397 -14.67 -4.49 -4.51
CA SER A 397 -14.65 -3.95 -5.87
C SER A 397 -13.42 -4.41 -6.69
N MET A 398 -12.37 -4.91 -6.02
CA MET A 398 -11.16 -5.39 -6.69
C MET A 398 -11.32 -6.79 -7.30
N LEU A 399 -12.20 -7.64 -6.76
CA LEU A 399 -12.40 -9.02 -7.23
C LEU A 399 -12.67 -9.12 -8.73
N PRO A 400 -13.69 -8.44 -9.31
CA PRO A 400 -13.96 -8.54 -10.75
C PRO A 400 -12.78 -8.04 -11.60
N LEU A 401 -12.01 -7.06 -11.12
CA LEU A 401 -10.83 -6.56 -11.81
C LEU A 401 -9.68 -7.57 -11.81
N TYR A 402 -9.44 -8.25 -10.69
CA TYR A 402 -8.44 -9.32 -10.63
C TYR A 402 -8.87 -10.57 -11.40
N HIS A 403 -10.15 -10.91 -11.41
CA HIS A 403 -10.67 -11.95 -12.30
C HIS A 403 -10.43 -11.59 -13.76
N GLU A 404 -10.62 -10.34 -14.17
CA GLU A 404 -10.31 -9.91 -15.53
C GLU A 404 -8.80 -9.96 -15.83
N LEU A 405 -7.95 -9.47 -14.91
CA LEU A 405 -6.49 -9.53 -15.05
C LEU A 405 -5.98 -10.97 -15.16
N LEU A 406 -6.51 -11.88 -14.34
CA LEU A 406 -6.13 -13.30 -14.34
C LEU A 406 -6.77 -14.06 -15.49
N ARG A 407 -7.97 -13.68 -15.97
CA ARG A 407 -8.56 -14.25 -17.20
C ARG A 407 -7.69 -13.94 -18.40
N GLN A 408 -7.12 -12.73 -18.46
CA GLN A 408 -6.22 -12.33 -19.54
C GLN A 408 -4.79 -12.89 -19.36
N ARG A 409 -4.29 -12.97 -18.11
CA ARG A 409 -2.93 -13.43 -17.80
C ARG A 409 -2.93 -14.36 -16.56
N PRO A 410 -3.34 -15.64 -16.71
CA PRO A 410 -3.57 -16.55 -15.58
C PRO A 410 -2.35 -16.79 -14.68
N ASN A 411 -1.16 -16.87 -15.29
CA ASN A 411 0.08 -17.22 -14.59
C ASN A 411 0.99 -16.01 -14.34
N ARG A 412 0.46 -14.77 -14.42
CA ARG A 412 1.28 -13.59 -14.14
C ARG A 412 1.53 -13.51 -12.64
N PHE A 413 2.71 -13.93 -12.20
CA PHE A 413 3.16 -13.98 -10.79
C PHE A 413 2.63 -12.81 -9.93
N HIS A 414 2.86 -11.58 -10.37
CA HIS A 414 2.48 -10.37 -9.63
C HIS A 414 0.96 -10.20 -9.45
N TYR A 415 0.14 -10.64 -10.41
CA TYR A 415 -1.33 -10.61 -10.28
C TYR A 415 -1.82 -11.71 -9.36
N VAL A 416 -1.26 -12.92 -9.47
CA VAL A 416 -1.59 -14.05 -8.61
C VAL A 416 -1.26 -13.74 -7.15
N GLN A 417 -0.08 -13.16 -6.87
CA GLN A 417 0.33 -12.77 -5.51
C GLN A 417 -0.55 -11.67 -4.92
N GLN A 418 -0.88 -10.63 -5.68
CA GLN A 418 -1.78 -9.57 -5.18
C GLN A 418 -3.21 -10.06 -5.03
N TYR A 419 -3.68 -10.96 -5.90
CA TYR A 419 -4.99 -11.60 -5.77
C TYR A 419 -5.07 -12.46 -4.50
N ALA A 420 -4.03 -13.24 -4.19
CA ALA A 420 -3.96 -13.97 -2.93
C ALA A 420 -4.02 -13.04 -1.71
N THR A 421 -3.30 -11.91 -1.76
CA THR A 421 -3.33 -10.90 -0.68
C THR A 421 -4.70 -10.23 -0.54
N LEU A 422 -5.40 -10.01 -1.66
CA LEU A 422 -6.78 -9.51 -1.68
C LEU A 422 -7.73 -10.51 -1.02
N LEU A 423 -7.65 -11.79 -1.37
CA LEU A 423 -8.48 -12.85 -0.78
C LEU A 423 -8.30 -12.94 0.73
N PHE A 424 -7.05 -12.87 1.21
CA PHE A 424 -6.78 -12.77 2.65
C PHE A 424 -7.43 -11.55 3.30
N SER A 425 -7.45 -10.41 2.62
CA SER A 425 -8.08 -9.17 3.11
C SER A 425 -9.62 -9.27 3.14
N LEU A 426 -10.20 -10.18 2.37
CA LEU A 426 -11.63 -10.46 2.31
C LEU A 426 -12.07 -11.61 3.24
N GLY A 427 -11.13 -12.28 3.90
CA GLY A 427 -11.41 -13.45 4.75
C GLY A 427 -11.50 -14.79 4.00
N GLU A 428 -11.27 -14.80 2.69
CA GLU A 428 -11.31 -16.00 1.83
C GLU A 428 -10.00 -16.80 1.95
N GLU A 429 -9.86 -17.48 3.08
CA GLU A 429 -8.60 -18.11 3.49
C GLU A 429 -8.14 -19.20 2.51
N GLU A 430 -9.05 -20.09 2.14
CA GLU A 430 -8.73 -21.29 1.39
C GLU A 430 -8.33 -20.93 -0.06
N GLU A 431 -9.09 -20.05 -0.74
CA GLU A 431 -8.68 -19.52 -2.03
C GLU A 431 -7.38 -18.72 -1.93
N GLY A 432 -7.20 -17.91 -0.88
CA GLY A 432 -6.00 -17.11 -0.68
C GLY A 432 -4.74 -17.98 -0.59
N LEU A 433 -4.79 -19.07 0.19
CA LEU A 433 -3.70 -20.03 0.31
C LEU A 433 -3.46 -20.79 -1.00
N ARG A 434 -4.51 -21.17 -1.73
CA ARG A 434 -4.39 -21.78 -3.08
C ARG A 434 -3.69 -20.85 -4.05
N ALA A 435 -4.13 -19.60 -4.13
CA ALA A 435 -3.55 -18.59 -5.02
C ALA A 435 -2.09 -18.28 -4.64
N MET A 436 -1.77 -18.21 -3.35
CA MET A 436 -0.39 -18.02 -2.90
C MET A 436 0.49 -19.24 -3.22
N SER A 437 -0.03 -20.45 -3.07
CA SER A 437 0.67 -21.68 -3.47
C SER A 437 0.96 -21.68 -4.97
N LEU A 438 0.01 -21.22 -5.79
CA LEU A 438 0.24 -21.02 -7.22
C LEU A 438 1.35 -19.97 -7.48
N ALA A 439 1.34 -18.83 -6.78
CA ALA A 439 2.39 -17.82 -6.92
C ALA A 439 3.79 -18.38 -6.59
N ILE A 440 3.91 -19.19 -5.52
CA ILE A 440 5.16 -19.87 -5.15
C ILE A 440 5.56 -20.90 -6.22
N SER A 441 4.61 -21.66 -6.78
CA SER A 441 4.92 -22.61 -7.85
C SER A 441 5.43 -21.94 -9.13
N ILE A 442 4.95 -20.71 -9.43
CA ILE A 442 5.40 -19.93 -10.58
C ILE A 442 6.82 -19.38 -10.34
N ARG A 443 7.14 -18.94 -9.11
CA ARG A 443 8.48 -18.45 -8.73
C ARG A 443 8.90 -18.93 -7.33
N PRO A 444 9.51 -20.12 -7.22
CA PRO A 444 9.85 -20.72 -5.92
C PRO A 444 10.90 -19.94 -5.11
N GLU A 445 11.84 -19.30 -5.80
CA GLU A 445 12.96 -18.55 -5.22
C GLU A 445 12.63 -17.08 -4.93
N GLU A 446 11.40 -16.63 -5.22
CA GLU A 446 10.99 -15.26 -4.96
C GLU A 446 10.61 -15.09 -3.46
N PRO A 447 11.20 -14.14 -2.72
CA PRO A 447 10.89 -13.95 -1.29
C PRO A 447 9.49 -13.36 -1.02
N ALA A 448 8.92 -12.60 -1.96
CA ALA A 448 7.70 -11.81 -1.74
C ALA A 448 6.45 -12.62 -1.29
N PRO A 449 6.14 -13.81 -1.85
CA PRO A 449 5.01 -14.63 -1.40
C PRO A 449 5.13 -15.08 0.06
N TYR A 450 6.35 -15.46 0.49
CA TYR A 450 6.61 -15.85 1.87
C TYR A 450 6.47 -14.67 2.84
N VAL A 451 6.86 -13.45 2.42
CA VAL A 451 6.59 -12.24 3.20
C VAL A 451 5.08 -11.97 3.33
N SER A 452 4.31 -12.15 2.26
CA SER A 452 2.85 -12.02 2.30
C SER A 452 2.21 -13.04 3.26
N LEU A 453 2.61 -14.31 3.19
CA LEU A 453 2.14 -15.36 4.13
C LEU A 453 2.51 -15.05 5.57
N GLY A 454 3.76 -14.62 5.81
CA GLY A 454 4.23 -14.25 7.13
C GLY A 454 3.47 -13.07 7.73
N HIS A 455 3.15 -12.06 6.91
CA HIS A 455 2.33 -10.94 7.33
C HIS A 455 0.90 -11.36 7.66
N HIS A 456 0.30 -12.22 6.84
CA HIS A 456 -1.05 -12.77 7.05
C HIS A 456 -1.14 -13.55 8.36
N ALA A 457 -0.23 -14.51 8.57
CA ALA A 457 -0.18 -15.30 9.80
C ALA A 457 0.00 -14.42 11.05
N ARG A 458 0.84 -13.38 10.98
CA ARG A 458 1.03 -12.42 12.08
C ARG A 458 -0.26 -11.66 12.41
N VAL A 459 -1.04 -11.25 11.41
CA VAL A 459 -2.33 -10.56 11.63
C VAL A 459 -3.34 -11.49 12.29
N LYS A 460 -3.29 -12.79 12.01
CA LYS A 460 -4.11 -13.81 12.69
C LYS A 460 -3.62 -14.20 14.08
N GLY A 461 -2.46 -13.71 14.53
CA GLY A 461 -1.84 -14.11 15.79
C GLY A 461 -1.09 -15.45 15.75
N ASP A 462 -0.99 -16.12 14.58
CA ASP A 462 -0.15 -17.31 14.41
C ASP A 462 1.31 -16.89 14.21
N TYR A 463 1.97 -16.58 15.33
CA TYR A 463 3.33 -16.06 15.35
C TYR A 463 4.38 -17.09 14.92
N ASP A 464 4.13 -18.39 15.11
CA ASP A 464 5.06 -19.46 14.73
C ASP A 464 5.10 -19.64 13.21
N THR A 465 3.93 -19.70 12.57
CA THR A 465 3.84 -19.75 11.10
C THR A 465 4.37 -18.45 10.48
N ALA A 466 4.08 -17.30 11.11
CA ALA A 466 4.63 -16.02 10.68
C ALA A 466 6.16 -16.03 10.67
N ARG A 467 6.78 -16.46 11.78
CA ARG A 467 8.24 -16.55 11.91
C ARG A 467 8.82 -17.48 10.85
N ARG A 468 8.22 -18.66 10.66
CA ARG A 468 8.68 -19.66 9.68
C ARG A 468 8.74 -19.10 8.26
N HIS A 469 7.66 -18.46 7.79
CA HIS A 469 7.63 -17.89 6.44
C HIS A 469 8.56 -16.70 6.27
N LEU A 470 8.64 -15.82 7.27
CA LEU A 470 9.55 -14.66 7.21
C LEU A 470 11.03 -15.08 7.23
N THR A 471 11.39 -16.09 8.04
CA THR A 471 12.73 -16.68 8.02
C THR A 471 13.02 -17.40 6.71
N LYS A 472 12.03 -18.07 6.10
CA LYS A 472 12.17 -18.65 4.75
C LYS A 472 12.45 -17.56 3.72
N ALA A 473 11.70 -16.45 3.73
CA ALA A 473 11.96 -15.30 2.84
C ALA A 473 13.40 -14.77 3.00
N LEU A 474 13.87 -14.64 4.25
CA LEU A 474 15.23 -14.16 4.55
C LEU A 474 16.33 -15.18 4.16
N SER A 475 15.99 -16.47 4.12
CA SER A 475 16.92 -17.51 3.64
C SER A 475 17.13 -17.46 2.12
N LEU A 476 16.11 -16.98 1.38
CA LEU A 476 16.17 -16.78 -0.08
C LEU A 476 16.92 -15.48 -0.42
N ASP A 477 16.66 -14.41 0.33
CA ASP A 477 17.40 -13.15 0.23
C ASP A 477 17.67 -12.58 1.63
N LYS A 478 18.95 -12.66 2.05
CA LYS A 478 19.43 -12.23 3.37
C LYS A 478 19.29 -10.72 3.60
N ALA A 479 19.20 -9.92 2.55
CA ALA A 479 19.07 -8.48 2.62
C ALA A 479 17.62 -8.00 2.34
N HIS A 480 16.65 -8.93 2.24
CA HIS A 480 15.28 -8.60 1.89
C HIS A 480 14.61 -7.73 2.96
N HIS A 481 14.58 -6.42 2.72
CA HIS A 481 14.06 -5.42 3.68
C HIS A 481 12.60 -5.65 4.05
N GLY A 482 11.78 -6.22 3.15
CA GLY A 482 10.39 -6.59 3.46
C GLY A 482 10.27 -7.73 4.48
N ALA A 483 11.21 -8.69 4.44
CA ALA A 483 11.24 -9.82 5.37
C ALA A 483 11.76 -9.37 6.74
N LEU A 484 12.84 -8.58 6.76
CA LEU A 484 13.36 -7.94 7.97
C LEU A 484 12.30 -7.07 8.65
N ALA A 485 11.55 -6.26 7.89
CA ALA A 485 10.47 -5.43 8.43
C ALA A 485 9.31 -6.27 8.97
N GLY A 486 9.03 -7.42 8.34
CA GLY A 486 8.05 -8.38 8.83
C GLY A 486 8.47 -9.02 10.15
N LEU A 487 9.74 -9.45 10.27
CA LEU A 487 10.30 -10.00 11.51
C LEU A 487 10.33 -8.96 12.62
N ALA A 488 10.71 -7.71 12.31
CA ALA A 488 10.70 -6.63 13.29
C ALA A 488 9.29 -6.37 13.85
N ALA A 489 8.29 -6.29 12.96
CA ALA A 489 6.89 -6.12 13.37
C ALA A 489 6.34 -7.34 14.12
N LEU A 490 6.78 -8.56 13.79
CA LEU A 490 6.46 -9.77 14.53
C LEU A 490 7.05 -9.71 15.94
N SER A 491 8.34 -9.44 16.07
CA SER A 491 9.03 -9.28 17.37
C SER A 491 8.36 -8.21 18.24
N ASP A 492 7.97 -7.06 17.65
CA ASP A 492 7.18 -6.04 18.36
C ASP A 492 5.80 -6.54 18.83
N SER A 493 5.19 -7.50 18.13
CA SER A 493 3.87 -8.05 18.47
C SER A 493 3.96 -9.08 19.60
N VAL A 494 5.08 -9.81 19.69
CA VAL A 494 5.34 -10.79 20.77
C VAL A 494 6.07 -10.18 21.98
N GLY A 495 6.42 -8.89 21.94
CA GLY A 495 7.11 -8.19 23.03
C GLY A 495 8.64 -8.33 23.04
N GLU A 496 9.23 -8.88 21.98
CA GLU A 496 10.68 -9.03 21.79
C GLU A 496 11.31 -7.72 21.25
N PHE A 497 11.16 -6.62 21.98
CA PHE A 497 11.51 -5.28 21.48
C PHE A 497 12.99 -5.13 21.07
N GLU A 498 13.92 -5.75 21.80
CA GLU A 498 15.35 -5.72 21.44
C GLU A 498 15.62 -6.31 20.05
N GLN A 499 14.99 -7.44 19.76
CA GLN A 499 15.14 -8.10 18.48
C GLN A 499 14.48 -7.28 17.37
N ALA A 500 13.30 -6.68 17.64
CA ALA A 500 12.64 -5.77 16.72
C ALA A 500 13.53 -4.57 16.34
N ARG A 501 14.14 -3.92 17.34
CA ARG A 501 15.07 -2.80 17.14
C ARG A 501 16.30 -3.20 16.33
N SER A 502 16.85 -4.39 16.60
CA SER A 502 17.98 -4.92 15.83
C SER A 502 17.62 -5.06 14.35
N TYR A 503 16.45 -5.61 14.02
CA TYR A 503 16.00 -5.70 12.63
C TYR A 503 15.76 -4.34 11.99
N TRP A 504 15.13 -3.39 12.69
CA TRP A 504 14.93 -2.03 12.17
C TRP A 504 16.26 -1.31 11.91
N LYS A 505 17.21 -1.38 12.86
CA LYS A 505 18.56 -0.83 12.72
C LYS A 505 19.31 -1.50 11.57
N ASN A 506 19.16 -2.81 11.36
CA ASN A 506 19.75 -3.51 10.23
C ASN A 506 19.22 -2.96 8.89
N ILE A 507 17.91 -2.76 8.75
CA ILE A 507 17.34 -2.14 7.54
C ILE A 507 17.89 -0.72 7.33
N LEU A 508 18.02 0.09 8.39
CA LEU A 508 18.57 1.44 8.29
C LEU A 508 20.08 1.45 7.96
N ASN A 509 20.84 0.45 8.41
CA ASN A 509 22.25 0.30 8.03
C ASN A 509 22.41 -0.03 6.54
N LEU A 510 21.55 -0.91 6.01
CA LEU A 510 21.54 -1.27 4.60
C LEU A 510 20.94 -0.17 3.71
N TYR A 511 19.90 0.49 4.22
CA TYR A 511 19.10 1.49 3.52
C TYR A 511 18.84 2.71 4.43
N PRO A 512 19.80 3.66 4.53
CA PRO A 512 19.71 4.79 5.47
C PRO A 512 18.50 5.71 5.31
N ASN A 513 17.88 5.72 4.12
CA ASN A 513 16.70 6.51 3.82
C ASN A 513 15.40 5.69 3.85
N ASN A 514 15.39 4.50 4.45
CA ASN A 514 14.19 3.67 4.53
C ASN A 514 13.19 4.27 5.53
N GLU A 515 12.20 4.98 5.00
CA GLU A 515 11.15 5.66 5.76
C GLU A 515 10.36 4.72 6.68
N ARG A 516 10.06 3.50 6.22
CA ARG A 516 9.31 2.51 7.00
C ARG A 516 10.12 2.03 8.19
N ALA A 517 11.42 1.79 8.00
CA ALA A 517 12.29 1.34 9.08
C ALA A 517 12.52 2.43 10.12
N LEU A 518 12.63 3.71 9.70
CA LEU A 518 12.75 4.83 10.63
C LEU A 518 11.50 4.95 11.52
N MET A 519 10.31 4.91 10.91
CA MET A 519 9.06 4.93 11.67
C MET A 519 8.90 3.67 12.55
N GLY A 520 9.27 2.50 12.04
CA GLY A 520 9.25 1.23 12.77
C GLY A 520 10.12 1.27 14.03
N LEU A 521 11.34 1.81 13.92
CA LEU A 521 12.27 1.98 15.04
C LEU A 521 11.68 2.92 16.10
N GLY A 522 11.17 4.09 15.71
CA GLY A 522 10.56 5.04 16.65
C GLY A 522 9.37 4.44 17.40
N LYS A 523 8.54 3.63 16.73
CA LYS A 523 7.41 2.93 17.34
C LYS A 523 7.85 1.81 18.29
N SER A 524 8.89 1.06 17.92
CA SER A 524 9.44 -0.01 18.76
C SER A 524 10.03 0.58 20.06
N LEU A 525 10.83 1.66 19.96
CA LEU A 525 11.37 2.40 21.11
C LEU A 525 10.27 2.97 22.01
N TYR A 526 9.21 3.53 21.40
CA TYR A 526 8.07 4.03 22.16
C TYR A 526 7.39 2.91 22.96
N ARG A 527 7.26 1.71 22.38
CA ARG A 527 6.63 0.54 23.04
C ARG A 527 7.51 -0.09 24.11
N SER A 528 8.83 -0.04 23.97
CA SER A 528 9.78 -0.51 25.00
C SER A 528 9.92 0.46 26.18
N GLY A 529 9.34 1.67 26.10
CA GLY A 529 9.42 2.69 27.14
C GLY A 529 10.66 3.58 27.05
N GLU A 530 11.44 3.47 25.97
CA GLU A 530 12.66 4.26 25.72
C GLU A 530 12.30 5.61 25.08
N TYR A 531 11.57 6.43 25.83
CA TYR A 531 10.90 7.62 25.31
C TYR A 531 11.83 8.71 24.81
N ASP A 532 13.03 8.86 25.38
CA ASP A 532 14.01 9.86 24.96
C ASP A 532 14.50 9.57 23.53
N GLU A 533 14.99 8.34 23.29
CA GLU A 533 15.40 7.90 21.95
C GLU A 533 14.22 7.86 20.97
N ALA A 534 13.04 7.43 21.43
CA ALA A 534 11.84 7.42 20.60
C ALA A 534 11.50 8.84 20.10
N TYR A 535 11.56 9.84 20.99
CA TYR A 535 11.27 11.23 20.63
C TYR A 535 12.20 11.74 19.53
N ASP A 536 13.50 11.49 19.65
CA ASP A 536 14.49 11.94 18.67
C ASP A 536 14.29 11.27 17.30
N VAL A 537 14.06 9.94 17.28
CA VAL A 537 13.82 9.19 16.04
C VAL A 537 12.51 9.63 15.37
N LEU A 538 11.44 9.83 16.14
CA LEU A 538 10.15 10.25 15.62
C LEU A 538 10.17 11.71 15.14
N ARG A 539 10.90 12.58 15.84
CA ARG A 539 11.13 13.96 15.39
C ARG A 539 11.90 13.99 14.06
N LEU A 540 12.89 13.10 13.88
CA LEU A 540 13.61 12.95 12.63
C LEU A 540 12.69 12.57 11.45
N VAL A 541 11.63 11.78 11.68
CA VAL A 541 10.61 11.48 10.65
C VAL A 541 9.92 12.75 10.15
N ILE A 542 9.61 13.68 11.07
CA ILE A 542 8.97 14.96 10.77
C ILE A 542 9.96 15.89 10.06
N GLU A 543 11.19 16.00 10.55
CA GLU A 543 12.25 16.82 9.95
C GLU A 543 12.65 16.35 8.54
N LYS A 544 12.64 15.04 8.29
CA LYS A 544 12.83 14.45 6.96
C LYS A 544 11.62 14.60 6.03
N LYS A 545 10.53 15.22 6.49
CA LYS A 545 9.29 15.48 5.73
C LYS A 545 8.66 14.21 5.14
N ILE A 546 8.67 13.12 5.91
CA ILE A 546 8.12 11.84 5.47
C ILE A 546 6.60 11.86 5.61
N GLU A 547 5.91 12.54 4.68
CA GLU A 547 4.48 12.93 4.76
C GLU A 547 3.56 11.84 5.30
N ARG A 548 3.74 10.59 4.83
CA ARG A 548 2.95 9.43 5.25
C ARG A 548 2.93 9.19 6.77
N TYR A 549 4.02 9.50 7.47
CA TYR A 549 4.20 9.20 8.89
C TYR A 549 4.19 10.44 9.79
N ILE A 550 4.23 11.66 9.25
CA ILE A 550 4.30 12.90 10.04
C ILE A 550 3.22 12.97 11.11
N ARG A 551 1.97 12.64 10.76
CA ARG A 551 0.85 12.67 11.70
C ARG A 551 1.02 11.67 12.84
N GLU A 552 1.42 10.43 12.52
CA GLU A 552 1.61 9.38 13.52
C GLU A 552 2.80 9.72 14.43
N ALA A 553 3.94 10.13 13.85
CA ALA A 553 5.13 10.56 14.57
C ALA A 553 4.84 11.77 15.47
N GLY A 554 4.15 12.79 14.94
CA GLY A 554 3.75 13.99 15.68
C GLY A 554 2.91 13.67 16.91
N ASN A 555 1.95 12.76 16.79
CA ASN A 555 1.14 12.32 17.94
C ASN A 555 1.96 11.59 19.01
N TYR A 556 2.93 10.76 18.63
CA TYR A 556 3.84 10.15 19.60
C TYR A 556 4.75 11.19 20.25
N CYS A 557 5.32 12.14 19.50
CA CYS A 557 6.13 13.22 20.05
C CYS A 557 5.33 14.09 21.04
N ILE A 558 4.10 14.49 20.70
CA ILE A 558 3.20 15.23 21.60
C ILE A 558 2.96 14.43 22.88
N ASN A 559 2.67 13.14 22.76
CA ASN A 559 2.43 12.27 23.91
C ASN A 559 3.65 12.19 24.85
N ILE A 560 4.84 11.95 24.29
CA ILE A 560 6.09 11.92 25.04
C ILE A 560 6.33 13.29 25.71
N ALA A 561 6.13 14.40 24.99
CA ALA A 561 6.28 15.74 25.55
C ALA A 561 5.29 16.03 26.70
N CYS A 562 4.03 15.60 26.59
CA CYS A 562 3.01 15.78 27.61
C CYS A 562 3.22 14.92 28.85
N ASN A 563 3.57 13.64 28.69
CA ASN A 563 3.49 12.65 29.78
C ASN A 563 4.85 12.20 30.31
N HIS A 564 5.89 12.14 29.46
CA HIS A 564 7.22 11.71 29.88
C HIS A 564 8.08 12.92 30.25
N PHE A 565 8.19 13.90 29.35
CA PHE A 565 8.97 15.12 29.64
C PHE A 565 8.22 16.11 30.54
N VAL A 566 6.89 16.19 30.39
CA VAL A 566 6.05 17.20 31.05
C VAL A 566 6.61 18.62 30.79
N ASP A 567 6.91 18.90 29.52
CA ASP A 567 7.64 20.10 29.09
C ASP A 567 6.81 20.91 28.09
N ASP A 568 6.31 22.06 28.55
CA ASP A 568 5.48 22.96 27.73
C ASP A 568 6.23 23.50 26.50
N GLN A 569 7.54 23.71 26.57
CA GLN A 569 8.30 24.23 25.42
C GLN A 569 8.38 23.16 24.32
N LYS A 570 8.66 21.91 24.67
CA LYS A 570 8.65 20.80 23.70
C LYS A 570 7.28 20.61 23.06
N ILE A 571 6.20 20.77 23.83
CA ILE A 571 4.81 20.73 23.31
C ILE A 571 4.59 21.86 22.31
N ILE A 572 4.99 23.09 22.65
CA ILE A 572 4.84 24.25 21.78
C ILE A 572 5.63 24.04 20.48
N ASP A 573 6.89 23.62 20.57
CA ASP A 573 7.76 23.41 19.41
C ASP A 573 7.16 22.40 18.43
N ILE A 574 6.80 21.21 18.91
CA ILE A 574 6.28 20.15 18.04
C ILE A 574 4.92 20.51 17.44
N CYS A 575 4.01 21.10 18.24
CA CYS A 575 2.69 21.45 17.74
C CYS A 575 2.75 22.61 16.75
N THR A 576 3.66 23.57 16.95
CA THR A 576 3.87 24.69 16.01
C THR A 576 4.39 24.15 14.67
N ILE A 577 5.39 23.26 14.67
CA ILE A 577 5.89 22.62 13.44
C ILE A 577 4.75 21.91 12.69
N LEU A 578 3.93 21.13 13.40
CA LEU A 578 2.81 20.40 12.79
C LEU A 578 1.75 21.32 12.19
N LEU A 579 1.46 22.47 12.83
CA LEU A 579 0.42 23.40 12.40
C LEU A 579 0.89 24.38 11.33
N ASP A 580 2.16 24.77 11.34
CA ASP A 580 2.70 25.73 10.37
C ASP A 580 3.14 25.04 9.07
N GLU A 581 3.73 23.85 9.14
CA GLU A 581 4.21 23.13 7.95
C GLU A 581 3.23 22.06 7.42
N TYR A 582 2.37 21.49 8.27
CA TYR A 582 1.62 20.28 7.94
C TYR A 582 0.11 20.38 8.23
N LEU A 583 -0.45 21.59 8.20
CA LEU A 583 -1.87 21.85 8.50
C LEU A 583 -2.84 20.99 7.67
N GLU A 584 -2.58 20.84 6.37
CA GLU A 584 -3.43 20.05 5.46
C GLU A 584 -3.52 18.57 5.89
N LEU A 585 -2.41 18.00 6.39
CA LEU A 585 -2.39 16.63 6.90
C LEU A 585 -3.22 16.48 8.18
N MET A 586 -3.36 17.54 8.98
CA MET A 586 -4.18 17.56 10.19
C MET A 586 -5.67 17.68 9.85
N ASP A 587 -6.03 18.53 8.88
CA ASP A 587 -7.42 18.79 8.49
C ASP A 587 -8.15 17.53 8.00
N SER A 588 -7.43 16.66 7.27
CA SER A 588 -7.95 15.36 6.82
C SER A 588 -8.25 14.35 7.94
N SER A 589 -7.77 14.59 9.17
CA SER A 589 -7.82 13.64 10.29
C SER A 589 -9.00 13.89 11.25
N LYS A 590 -9.60 12.81 11.78
CA LYS A 590 -10.58 12.90 12.88
C LYS A 590 -9.99 13.53 14.15
N ASN A 591 -8.68 13.40 14.36
CA ASN A 591 -7.94 13.92 15.52
C ASN A 591 -7.03 15.10 15.15
N GLY A 592 -7.32 15.81 14.06
CA GLY A 592 -6.54 16.96 13.59
C GLY A 592 -6.46 18.12 14.58
N HIS A 593 -7.40 18.20 15.52
CA HIS A 593 -7.45 19.22 16.57
C HIS A 593 -6.44 18.98 17.72
N VAL A 594 -5.81 17.81 17.81
CA VAL A 594 -4.95 17.45 18.94
C VAL A 594 -3.72 18.38 19.07
N PRO A 595 -2.96 18.69 17.99
CA PRO A 595 -1.84 19.63 18.07
C PRO A 595 -2.29 21.04 18.52
N VAL A 596 -3.42 21.55 18.01
CA VAL A 596 -3.98 22.84 18.45
C VAL A 596 -4.30 22.80 19.93
N THR A 597 -5.00 21.75 20.36
CA THR A 597 -5.43 21.56 21.75
C THR A 597 -4.22 21.58 22.68
N GLN A 598 -3.18 20.80 22.39
CA GLN A 598 -2.01 20.74 23.27
C GLN A 598 -1.19 22.04 23.24
N LEU A 599 -1.07 22.70 22.08
CA LEU A 599 -0.41 24.00 21.94
C LEU A 599 -1.07 25.08 22.80
N VAL A 600 -2.39 25.26 22.68
CA VAL A 600 -3.10 26.33 23.40
C VAL A 600 -3.15 26.06 24.91
N LEU A 601 -3.21 24.78 25.30
CA LEU A 601 -3.12 24.40 26.71
C LEU A 601 -1.73 24.72 27.29
N ALA A 602 -0.65 24.42 26.58
CA ALA A 602 0.72 24.78 26.99
C ALA A 602 0.92 26.30 27.09
N LEU A 603 0.50 27.06 26.07
CA LEU A 603 0.54 28.53 26.09
C LEU A 603 -0.26 29.13 27.26
N SER A 604 -1.45 28.57 27.54
CA SER A 604 -2.28 29.05 28.65
C SER A 604 -1.65 28.80 30.03
N ARG A 605 -0.91 27.68 30.20
CA ARG A 605 -0.14 27.41 31.42
C ARG A 605 1.00 28.42 31.60
N GLN A 606 1.64 28.82 30.50
CA GLN A 606 2.64 29.90 30.45
C GLN A 606 2.05 31.33 30.50
N LYS A 607 0.74 31.48 30.75
CA LYS A 607 0.02 32.76 30.84
C LYS A 607 -0.05 33.57 29.54
N HIS A 608 0.18 32.95 28.39
CA HIS A 608 -0.04 33.55 27.06
C HIS A 608 -1.51 33.38 26.61
N ILE A 609 -2.45 33.93 27.39
CA ILE A 609 -3.90 33.66 27.25
C ILE A 609 -4.46 34.19 25.92
N GLU A 610 -4.16 35.44 25.55
CA GLU A 610 -4.66 36.05 24.31
C GLU A 610 -4.19 35.29 23.07
N GLN A 611 -2.92 34.89 23.07
CA GLN A 611 -2.32 34.09 22.00
C GLN A 611 -3.00 32.72 21.90
N ALA A 612 -3.21 32.04 23.04
CA ALA A 612 -3.90 30.76 23.09
C ALA A 612 -5.32 30.84 22.52
N ILE A 613 -6.09 31.87 22.90
CA ILE A 613 -7.45 32.10 22.37
C ILE A 613 -7.42 32.41 20.88
N SER A 614 -6.50 33.25 20.42
CA SER A 614 -6.35 33.59 19.00
C SER A 614 -6.04 32.36 18.13
N ILE A 615 -5.10 31.52 18.55
CA ILE A 615 -4.76 30.27 17.86
C ILE A 615 -5.95 29.30 17.85
N LEU A 616 -6.64 29.15 18.99
CA LEU A 616 -7.84 28.31 19.07
C LEU A 616 -8.92 28.76 18.07
N GLN A 617 -9.18 30.08 17.97
CA GLN A 617 -10.15 30.61 17.00
C GLN A 617 -9.69 30.43 15.55
N LYS A 618 -8.41 30.71 15.26
CA LYS A 618 -7.81 30.54 13.93
C LYS A 618 -8.03 29.12 13.39
N HIS A 619 -7.88 28.11 14.25
CA HIS A 619 -7.96 26.69 13.86
C HIS A 619 -9.30 26.03 14.23
N ARG A 620 -10.38 26.81 14.40
CA ARG A 620 -11.71 26.29 14.75
C ARG A 620 -12.21 25.19 13.81
N GLY A 621 -11.88 25.26 12.51
CA GLY A 621 -12.27 24.27 11.50
C GLY A 621 -11.81 22.83 11.79
N LEU A 622 -10.72 22.66 12.55
CA LEU A 622 -10.20 21.33 12.90
C LEU A 622 -11.07 20.60 13.95
N TYR A 623 -11.93 21.32 14.68
CA TYR A 623 -12.78 20.76 15.73
C TYR A 623 -14.13 20.30 15.16
N ARG A 624 -14.24 19.00 14.87
CA ARG A 624 -15.50 18.38 14.41
C ARG A 624 -16.59 18.34 15.47
N ASN A 625 -16.20 18.33 16.76
CA ASN A 625 -17.12 18.37 17.89
C ASN A 625 -17.07 19.75 18.55
N SER A 626 -18.20 20.46 18.55
CA SER A 626 -18.31 21.79 19.16
C SER A 626 -18.04 21.77 20.67
N SER A 627 -18.36 20.66 21.33
CA SER A 627 -18.13 20.48 22.77
C SER A 627 -16.64 20.40 23.09
N GLU A 628 -15.85 19.77 22.23
CA GLU A 628 -14.39 19.71 22.39
C GLU A 628 -13.79 21.12 22.35
N PHE A 629 -14.18 21.92 21.36
CA PHE A 629 -13.75 23.31 21.24
C PHE A 629 -14.11 24.14 22.48
N ALA A 630 -15.34 23.98 22.97
CA ALA A 630 -15.83 24.67 24.17
C ALA A 630 -15.04 24.28 25.43
N LEU A 631 -14.72 22.99 25.60
CA LEU A 631 -13.95 22.49 26.75
C LEU A 631 -12.49 22.95 26.71
N VAL A 632 -11.86 23.02 25.54
CA VAL A 632 -10.51 23.61 25.40
C VAL A 632 -10.54 25.08 25.81
N LYS A 633 -11.52 25.84 25.30
CA LYS A 633 -11.71 27.25 25.68
C LYS A 633 -11.94 27.41 27.18
N ALA A 634 -12.75 26.54 27.79
CA ALA A 634 -12.95 26.52 29.23
C ALA A 634 -11.61 26.34 29.97
N GLN A 635 -10.81 25.35 29.59
CA GLN A 635 -9.53 25.11 30.26
C GLN A 635 -8.54 26.28 30.15
N ILE A 636 -8.56 27.03 29.04
CA ILE A 636 -7.77 28.27 28.90
C ILE A 636 -8.22 29.31 29.93
N HIS A 637 -9.54 29.56 30.04
CA HIS A 637 -10.10 30.50 31.02
C HIS A 637 -9.85 30.04 32.48
N PHE A 638 -9.88 28.73 32.74
CA PHE A 638 -9.48 28.18 34.03
C PHE A 638 -8.03 28.53 34.37
N ASN A 639 -7.10 28.36 33.42
CA ASN A 639 -5.69 28.70 33.60
C ASN A 639 -5.44 30.21 33.75
N ALA A 640 -6.32 31.04 33.18
CA ALA A 640 -6.33 32.50 33.35
C ALA A 640 -6.93 32.97 34.68
N GLY A 641 -7.68 32.11 35.39
CA GLY A 641 -8.45 32.51 36.59
C GLY A 641 -9.78 33.19 36.28
N GLU A 642 -10.23 33.17 35.01
CA GLU A 642 -11.43 33.83 34.51
C GLU A 642 -12.67 32.96 34.73
N THR A 643 -13.06 32.87 35.99
CA THR A 643 -14.05 31.91 36.49
C THR A 643 -15.40 31.99 35.77
N GLN A 644 -15.90 33.20 35.49
CA GLN A 644 -17.18 33.38 34.81
C GLN A 644 -17.14 32.82 33.38
N LEU A 645 -16.10 33.17 32.62
CA LEU A 645 -15.89 32.69 31.25
C LEU A 645 -15.63 31.18 31.19
N TYR A 646 -14.99 30.63 32.22
CA TYR A 646 -14.82 29.19 32.38
C TYR A 646 -16.17 28.44 32.42
N PHE A 647 -17.11 28.84 33.28
CA PHE A 647 -18.42 28.18 33.34
C PHE A 647 -19.27 28.43 32.11
N GLU A 648 -19.25 29.63 31.54
CA GLU A 648 -19.94 29.93 30.28
C GLU A 648 -19.45 29.00 29.15
N ALA A 649 -18.13 28.79 29.07
CA ALA A 649 -17.54 27.86 28.10
C ALA A 649 -17.92 26.41 28.40
N VAL A 650 -17.89 25.96 29.66
CA VAL A 650 -18.35 24.62 30.06
C VAL A 650 -19.82 24.40 29.67
N GLN A 651 -20.71 25.33 30.00
CA GLN A 651 -22.14 25.25 29.65
C GLN A 651 -22.35 25.19 28.14
N SER A 652 -21.55 25.95 27.36
CA SER A 652 -21.61 25.90 25.89
C SER A 652 -21.19 24.54 25.31
N ALA A 653 -20.49 23.69 26.07
CA ALA A 653 -20.20 22.33 25.64
C ALA A 653 -21.47 21.47 25.54
N PHE A 654 -22.55 21.84 26.24
CA PHE A 654 -23.81 21.10 26.27
C PHE A 654 -24.88 21.70 25.37
N SER A 655 -24.82 23.00 25.04
CA SER A 655 -25.90 23.68 24.31
C SER A 655 -26.10 23.21 22.86
N SER A 656 -27.37 23.22 22.43
CA SER A 656 -27.83 23.04 21.05
C SER A 656 -28.06 24.40 20.37
N VAL A 657 -28.23 24.39 19.05
CA VAL A 657 -28.69 25.55 18.27
C VAL A 657 -30.21 25.79 18.45
N HIS A 658 -30.94 24.90 19.15
CA HIS A 658 -32.39 24.99 19.30
C HIS A 658 -32.83 24.94 20.78
N SER A 659 -33.11 26.15 21.28
CA SER A 659 -34.10 26.54 22.29
C SER A 659 -34.36 25.62 23.50
N GLY A 660 -33.86 26.06 24.66
CA GLY A 660 -34.35 25.66 25.99
C GLY A 660 -33.24 25.26 26.95
N ALA A 661 -32.25 26.13 27.18
CA ALA A 661 -31.09 25.82 28.02
C ALA A 661 -31.48 25.41 29.44
N GLN A 662 -31.50 24.10 29.73
CA GLN A 662 -31.37 23.61 31.10
C GLN A 662 -29.92 23.80 31.52
N THR A 663 -29.68 24.72 32.46
CA THR A 663 -28.34 25.05 32.95
C THR A 663 -27.97 24.15 34.12
N PHE A 664 -26.70 23.79 34.25
CA PHE A 664 -26.14 23.30 35.51
C PHE A 664 -25.15 24.32 36.06
N ASP A 665 -25.09 24.42 37.38
CA ASP A 665 -24.16 25.30 38.08
C ASP A 665 -23.46 24.54 39.21
N SER A 666 -22.29 25.04 39.61
CA SER A 666 -21.55 24.54 40.75
C SER A 666 -21.87 25.39 41.97
N SER A 667 -22.42 24.76 43.01
CA SER A 667 -22.58 25.37 44.34
C SER A 667 -21.25 25.62 45.07
N ASN A 668 -20.12 25.26 44.46
CA ASN A 668 -18.81 25.38 45.06
C ASN A 668 -18.41 26.85 45.25
N LYS A 669 -17.99 27.23 46.46
CA LYS A 669 -17.55 28.60 46.78
C LYS A 669 -16.35 29.09 45.96
N HIS A 670 -15.49 28.18 45.52
CA HIS A 670 -14.35 28.48 44.65
C HIS A 670 -14.71 28.41 43.17
N LYS A 671 -15.99 28.16 42.84
CA LYS A 671 -16.46 28.05 41.46
C LYS A 671 -15.54 27.11 40.66
N LYS A 672 -15.37 25.90 41.18
CA LYS A 672 -14.71 24.79 40.49
C LYS A 672 -15.76 23.83 39.96
N LEU A 673 -15.50 23.21 38.81
CA LEU A 673 -16.36 22.16 38.26
C LEU A 673 -16.07 20.86 38.99
N LEU A 674 -16.75 20.65 40.12
CA LEU A 674 -16.65 19.42 40.91
C LEU A 674 -17.97 18.67 40.84
N VAL A 675 -17.90 17.37 40.56
CA VAL A 675 -19.08 16.47 40.45
C VAL A 675 -20.00 16.59 41.66
N ASN A 676 -19.46 16.64 42.88
CA ASN A 676 -20.27 16.76 44.11
C ASN A 676 -21.00 18.10 44.27
N SER A 677 -20.57 19.14 43.56
CA SER A 677 -21.11 20.50 43.70
C SER A 677 -22.10 20.86 42.59
N LEU A 678 -22.28 19.98 41.59
CA LEU A 678 -23.12 20.23 40.42
C LEU A 678 -24.61 20.11 40.73
N LEU A 679 -25.36 21.12 40.33
CA LEU A 679 -26.81 21.20 40.51
C LEU A 679 -27.48 21.49 39.17
N ALA A 680 -28.56 20.75 38.91
CA ALA A 680 -29.46 21.00 37.80
C ALA A 680 -30.35 22.22 38.08
N THR A 681 -30.51 23.13 37.12
CA THR A 681 -31.38 24.30 37.21
C THR A 681 -32.35 24.36 36.04
N ASN A 682 -33.53 24.96 36.25
CA ASN A 682 -34.56 25.19 35.23
C ASN A 682 -35.05 23.93 34.48
N ILE A 683 -35.27 22.83 35.21
CA ILE A 683 -35.72 21.55 34.63
C ILE A 683 -37.20 21.64 34.24
N SER A 684 -37.50 21.40 32.95
CA SER A 684 -38.88 21.24 32.47
C SER A 684 -39.28 19.76 32.50
N PRO A 685 -40.31 19.35 33.27
CA PRO A 685 -40.71 17.94 33.34
C PRO A 685 -41.20 17.38 31.98
N LYS A 686 -40.82 16.14 31.69
CA LYS A 686 -41.33 15.33 30.58
C LYS A 686 -41.77 13.95 31.05
N ASP A 687 -42.85 13.49 30.44
CA ASP A 687 -43.42 12.16 30.64
C ASP A 687 -42.98 11.19 29.53
N GLY A 688 -43.15 9.90 29.79
CA GLY A 688 -42.93 8.82 28.83
C GLY A 688 -42.87 7.45 29.52
N PRO A 689 -42.48 6.39 28.80
CA PRO A 689 -42.33 5.04 29.36
C PRO A 689 -41.33 4.96 30.53
N LEU A 690 -41.50 3.99 31.43
CA LEU A 690 -40.62 3.84 32.58
C LEU A 690 -39.17 3.56 32.13
N VAL A 691 -38.22 4.28 32.72
CA VAL A 691 -36.77 4.01 32.60
C VAL A 691 -36.24 3.45 33.91
N SER A 692 -35.65 2.26 33.89
CA SER A 692 -34.89 1.72 35.04
C SER A 692 -33.44 2.16 34.94
N VAL A 693 -33.01 3.01 35.86
CA VAL A 693 -31.60 3.42 35.97
C VAL A 693 -30.91 2.54 36.99
N ILE A 694 -29.89 1.80 36.58
CA ILE A 694 -29.14 0.88 37.43
C ILE A 694 -27.82 1.55 37.85
N MET A 695 -27.62 1.65 39.16
CA MET A 695 -26.42 2.17 39.79
C MET A 695 -25.83 1.10 40.72
N THR A 696 -24.51 0.93 40.68
CA THR A 696 -23.81 0.00 41.58
C THR A 696 -22.90 0.77 42.52
N VAL A 697 -22.87 0.36 43.79
CA VAL A 697 -22.10 1.01 44.84
C VAL A 697 -21.24 -0.03 45.53
N TYR A 698 -19.96 0.30 45.75
CA TYR A 698 -19.09 -0.45 46.65
C TYR A 698 -18.26 0.53 47.49
N LYS A 699 -18.47 0.49 48.81
CA LYS A 699 -18.01 1.47 49.80
C LYS A 699 -18.62 2.86 49.61
N GLN A 700 -18.66 3.61 50.70
CA GLN A 700 -19.15 4.98 50.72
C GLN A 700 -18.15 5.92 50.03
N ASN A 701 -18.69 6.80 49.18
CA ASN A 701 -17.96 7.85 48.50
C ASN A 701 -18.71 9.19 48.68
N GLU A 702 -17.97 10.30 48.82
CA GLU A 702 -18.52 11.66 48.88
C GLU A 702 -19.29 12.11 47.64
N LEU A 703 -19.17 11.39 46.50
CA LEU A 703 -19.92 11.70 45.27
C LEU A 703 -21.26 10.98 45.18
N LEU A 704 -21.49 9.96 46.02
CA LEU A 704 -22.66 9.07 45.92
C LEU A 704 -23.97 9.84 45.97
N GLU A 705 -24.09 10.78 46.91
CA GLU A 705 -25.30 11.59 47.05
C GLU A 705 -25.54 12.44 45.79
N SER A 706 -24.51 13.09 45.26
CA SER A 706 -24.63 13.92 44.05
C SER A 706 -24.95 13.09 42.81
N ALA A 707 -24.39 11.88 42.68
CA ALA A 707 -24.73 10.95 41.61
C ALA A 707 -26.21 10.55 41.66
N ILE A 708 -26.70 10.13 42.84
CA ILE A 708 -28.13 9.82 43.07
C ILE A 708 -29.01 11.02 42.73
N GLN A 709 -28.67 12.21 43.23
CA GLN A 709 -29.44 13.43 42.97
C GLN A 709 -29.46 13.81 41.49
N SER A 710 -28.38 13.57 40.73
CA SER A 710 -28.32 13.86 39.30
C SER A 710 -29.28 12.98 38.48
N VAL A 711 -29.51 11.73 38.91
CA VAL A 711 -30.51 10.84 38.32
C VAL A 711 -31.93 11.23 38.74
N LEU A 712 -32.16 11.54 40.02
CA LEU A 712 -33.50 11.89 40.50
C LEU A 712 -34.02 13.23 39.94
N LYS A 713 -33.09 14.13 39.58
CA LYS A 713 -33.36 15.48 39.02
C LYS A 713 -33.28 15.53 37.49
N GLN A 714 -33.52 14.42 36.79
CA GLN A 714 -33.71 14.42 35.33
C GLN A 714 -35.00 15.17 34.94
N SER A 715 -35.03 15.75 33.74
CA SER A 715 -36.25 16.29 33.11
C SER A 715 -37.28 15.20 32.87
N TYR A 716 -36.81 14.02 32.50
CA TYR A 716 -37.61 12.81 32.38
C TYR A 716 -38.03 12.28 33.76
N ARG A 717 -39.32 12.30 34.08
CA ARG A 717 -39.79 12.02 35.45
C ARG A 717 -40.12 10.57 35.74
N ASN A 718 -40.57 9.82 34.74
CA ASN A 718 -40.98 8.43 34.91
C ASN A 718 -39.77 7.48 34.91
N LEU A 719 -39.07 7.43 36.05
CA LEU A 719 -37.91 6.58 36.27
C LEU A 719 -37.98 5.85 37.60
N GLU A 720 -37.30 4.71 37.67
CA GLU A 720 -36.90 4.06 38.93
C GLU A 720 -35.37 4.02 39.00
N LEU A 721 -34.82 4.27 40.19
CA LEU A 721 -33.38 4.20 40.45
C LEU A 721 -33.09 2.95 41.27
N ILE A 722 -32.52 1.94 40.63
CA ILE A 722 -32.13 0.67 41.25
C ILE A 722 -30.67 0.80 41.68
N ILE A 723 -30.44 0.88 43.00
CA ILE A 723 -29.11 0.97 43.59
C ILE A 723 -28.74 -0.40 44.16
N VAL A 724 -27.68 -1.01 43.61
CA VAL A 724 -27.16 -2.29 44.07
C VAL A 724 -25.89 -2.06 44.89
N ASP A 725 -25.96 -2.34 46.18
CA ASP A 725 -24.81 -2.40 47.06
C ASP A 725 -24.09 -3.74 46.87
N ASP A 726 -22.86 -3.70 46.38
CA ASP A 726 -21.99 -4.84 46.10
C ASP A 726 -21.32 -5.39 47.38
N CYS A 727 -22.13 -5.61 48.42
CA CYS A 727 -21.70 -6.12 49.72
C CYS A 727 -20.60 -5.25 50.35
N SER A 728 -20.83 -3.94 50.42
CA SER A 728 -19.90 -2.99 50.98
C SER A 728 -19.55 -3.31 52.44
N PRO A 729 -18.28 -3.19 52.86
CA PRO A 729 -17.85 -3.49 54.22
C PRO A 729 -18.14 -2.36 55.23
N ASP A 730 -18.73 -1.26 54.77
CA ASP A 730 -19.04 -0.07 55.57
C ASP A 730 -20.56 0.15 55.70
N GLY A 731 -20.97 1.25 56.34
CA GLY A 731 -22.38 1.58 56.60
C GLY A 731 -23.16 2.09 55.39
N VAL A 732 -22.65 1.96 54.15
CA VAL A 732 -23.29 2.56 52.97
C VAL A 732 -24.66 1.95 52.70
N HIS A 733 -24.89 0.67 53.01
CA HIS A 733 -26.20 0.05 52.86
C HIS A 733 -27.28 0.77 53.66
N SER A 734 -27.03 1.01 54.94
CA SER A 734 -27.96 1.73 55.82
C SER A 734 -28.17 3.18 55.41
N PHE A 735 -27.15 3.82 54.85
CA PHE A 735 -27.27 5.14 54.24
C PHE A 735 -28.21 5.11 53.02
N LEU A 736 -28.06 4.12 52.14
CA LEU A 736 -28.94 3.94 50.98
C LEU A 736 -30.38 3.64 51.39
N GLU A 737 -30.61 2.78 52.39
CA GLU A 737 -31.95 2.51 52.94
C GLU A 737 -32.59 3.79 53.49
N THR A 738 -31.82 4.62 54.20
CA THR A 738 -32.29 5.91 54.71
C THR A 738 -32.69 6.84 53.56
N ILE A 739 -31.84 6.95 52.53
CA ILE A 739 -32.14 7.75 51.33
C ILE A 739 -33.39 7.23 50.61
N ALA A 740 -33.58 5.92 50.53
CA ALA A 740 -34.74 5.33 49.87
C ALA A 740 -36.07 5.72 50.54
N THR A 741 -36.06 6.10 51.82
CA THR A 741 -37.27 6.65 52.50
C THR A 741 -37.65 8.06 52.04
N THR A 742 -36.75 8.76 51.34
CA THR A 742 -36.95 10.15 50.91
C THR A 742 -37.56 10.28 49.51
N ASP A 743 -37.45 9.24 48.67
CA ASP A 743 -37.98 9.21 47.31
C ASP A 743 -38.37 7.78 46.92
N ASP A 744 -39.66 7.55 46.68
CA ASP A 744 -40.23 6.23 46.38
C ASP A 744 -39.70 5.61 45.07
N ARG A 745 -39.03 6.39 44.20
CA ARG A 745 -38.41 5.88 42.97
C ARG A 745 -37.13 5.09 43.25
N ILE A 746 -36.55 5.21 44.44
CA ILE A 746 -35.31 4.53 44.81
C ILE A 746 -35.62 3.10 45.27
N LYS A 747 -34.88 2.13 44.73
CA LYS A 747 -34.94 0.71 45.08
C LYS A 747 -33.54 0.23 45.42
N VAL A 748 -33.31 -0.16 46.68
CA VAL A 748 -32.00 -0.58 47.18
C VAL A 748 -31.96 -2.10 47.26
N HIS A 749 -30.89 -2.70 46.74
CA HIS A 749 -30.65 -4.13 46.78
C HIS A 749 -29.24 -4.42 47.32
N LEU A 750 -29.13 -5.39 48.24
CA LEU A 750 -27.85 -5.82 48.80
C LEU A 750 -27.42 -7.16 48.19
N MET A 751 -26.18 -7.22 47.71
CA MET A 751 -25.58 -8.48 47.27
C MET A 751 -25.10 -9.33 48.46
N LYS A 752 -25.21 -10.66 48.32
CA LYS A 752 -24.76 -11.61 49.36
C LYS A 752 -23.25 -11.67 49.56
N LYS A 753 -22.48 -11.32 48.53
CA LYS A 753 -21.02 -11.28 48.51
C LYS A 753 -20.58 -10.25 47.49
N ASN A 754 -19.41 -9.66 47.70
CA ASN A 754 -18.83 -8.76 46.72
C ASN A 754 -18.56 -9.53 45.42
N GLY A 755 -19.13 -9.02 44.33
CA GLY A 755 -18.99 -9.56 43.00
C GLY A 755 -18.52 -8.56 41.94
N GLY A 756 -18.21 -7.34 42.31
CA GLY A 756 -17.82 -6.26 41.42
C GLY A 756 -18.93 -5.72 40.54
N THR A 757 -18.61 -4.62 39.85
CA THR A 757 -19.60 -3.76 39.18
C THR A 757 -20.51 -4.49 38.20
N TYR A 758 -20.01 -5.36 37.32
CA TYR A 758 -20.88 -5.96 36.30
C TYR A 758 -21.77 -7.08 36.84
N VAL A 759 -21.35 -7.77 37.89
CA VAL A 759 -22.21 -8.74 38.59
C VAL A 759 -23.30 -7.99 39.36
N ALA A 760 -22.96 -6.86 39.99
CA ALA A 760 -23.93 -5.97 40.60
C ALA A 760 -24.91 -5.35 39.56
N LYS A 761 -24.41 -4.93 38.38
CA LYS A 761 -25.26 -4.45 37.26
C LYS A 761 -26.21 -5.54 36.78
N ASN A 762 -25.74 -6.79 36.66
CA ASN A 762 -26.57 -7.94 36.30
C ASN A 762 -27.62 -8.27 37.37
N HIS A 763 -27.29 -8.08 38.65
CA HIS A 763 -28.25 -8.21 39.74
C HIS A 763 -29.34 -7.12 39.63
N GLY A 764 -28.94 -5.86 39.41
CA GLY A 764 -29.87 -4.75 39.20
C GLY A 764 -30.76 -4.93 37.97
N LEU A 765 -30.20 -5.46 36.87
CA LEU A 765 -30.93 -5.78 35.64
C LEU A 765 -32.08 -6.76 35.88
N SER A 766 -31.91 -7.72 36.81
CA SER A 766 -32.98 -8.67 37.14
C SER A 766 -34.19 -8.05 37.85
N PHE A 767 -34.04 -6.84 38.39
CA PHE A 767 -35.13 -6.10 39.03
C PHE A 767 -35.72 -4.99 38.15
N ALA A 768 -35.10 -4.68 37.02
CA ALA A 768 -35.51 -3.59 36.13
C ALA A 768 -36.87 -3.86 35.47
N LYS A 769 -37.82 -2.93 35.63
CA LYS A 769 -39.19 -3.01 35.10
C LYS A 769 -39.46 -2.05 33.94
N GLY A 770 -38.57 -1.12 33.68
CA GLY A 770 -38.71 -0.09 32.66
C GLY A 770 -38.80 -0.67 31.25
N LYS A 771 -39.50 0.04 30.35
CA LYS A 771 -39.39 -0.22 28.90
C LYS A 771 -37.93 -0.05 28.46
N TYR A 772 -37.24 0.90 29.10
CA TYR A 772 -35.85 1.22 28.88
C TYR A 772 -35.00 0.93 30.11
N VAL A 773 -33.75 0.55 29.89
CA VAL A 773 -32.74 0.44 30.94
C VAL A 773 -31.60 1.41 30.63
N ALA A 774 -31.13 2.10 31.67
CA ALA A 774 -29.97 2.97 31.66
C ALA A 774 -28.99 2.54 32.77
N PHE A 775 -27.71 2.91 32.63
CA PHE A 775 -26.69 2.66 33.64
C PHE A 775 -26.05 3.97 34.10
N HIS A 776 -25.65 4.02 35.37
CA HIS A 776 -24.95 5.16 35.92
C HIS A 776 -23.98 4.72 37.03
N ASP A 777 -22.76 5.25 37.01
CA ASP A 777 -21.78 4.97 38.05
C ASP A 777 -21.97 5.93 39.25
N SER A 778 -21.68 5.45 40.46
CA SER A 778 -21.96 6.15 41.72
C SER A 778 -21.08 7.39 42.00
N ASP A 779 -20.17 7.71 41.09
CA ASP A 779 -19.17 8.75 41.22
C ASP A 779 -19.15 9.74 40.03
N ASP A 780 -20.17 9.65 39.16
CA ASP A 780 -20.35 10.52 38.01
C ASP A 780 -21.56 11.44 38.17
N TRP A 781 -21.63 12.49 37.35
CA TRP A 781 -22.80 13.37 37.27
C TRP A 781 -23.49 13.23 35.91
N LEU A 782 -24.81 13.05 35.94
CA LEU A 782 -25.66 12.92 34.76
C LEU A 782 -26.32 14.25 34.39
N HIS A 783 -26.21 14.66 33.12
CA HIS A 783 -26.86 15.88 32.63
C HIS A 783 -28.40 15.76 32.70
N PRO A 784 -29.15 16.81 33.09
CA PRO A 784 -30.61 16.73 33.36
C PRO A 784 -31.46 16.22 32.21
N GLU A 785 -31.05 16.48 30.97
CA GLU A 785 -31.76 16.10 29.75
C GLU A 785 -31.32 14.76 29.18
N LYS A 786 -30.36 14.05 29.80
CA LYS A 786 -29.78 12.84 29.21
C LYS A 786 -30.83 11.77 28.95
N LEU A 787 -31.70 11.50 29.92
CA LEU A 787 -32.77 10.50 29.76
C LEU A 787 -33.80 10.96 28.72
N GLU A 788 -34.24 12.22 28.78
CA GLU A 788 -35.21 12.79 27.83
C GLU A 788 -34.73 12.68 26.39
N VAL A 789 -33.51 13.16 26.11
CA VAL A 789 -32.95 13.14 24.75
C VAL A 789 -32.75 11.71 24.25
N SER A 790 -32.22 10.81 25.09
CA SER A 790 -31.92 9.45 24.64
C SER A 790 -33.19 8.62 24.41
N VAL A 791 -34.18 8.74 25.31
CA VAL A 791 -35.48 8.06 25.15
C VAL A 791 -36.26 8.66 23.99
N GLY A 792 -36.17 9.98 23.76
CA GLY A 792 -36.77 10.61 22.58
C GLY A 792 -36.32 9.96 21.27
N HIS A 793 -35.02 9.73 21.07
CA HIS A 793 -34.51 9.05 19.88
C HIS A 793 -34.94 7.59 19.78
N LEU A 794 -35.10 6.89 20.92
CA LEU A 794 -35.62 5.52 20.93
C LEU A 794 -37.11 5.50 20.57
N GLU A 795 -37.93 6.41 21.09
CA GLU A 795 -39.36 6.49 20.80
C GLU A 795 -39.66 7.00 19.37
N GLU A 796 -38.83 7.89 18.83
CA GLU A 796 -39.00 8.43 17.47
C GLU A 796 -38.55 7.46 16.38
N ASN A 797 -37.71 6.48 16.73
CA ASN A 797 -37.19 5.49 15.79
C ASN A 797 -37.29 4.07 16.37
N ASP A 798 -38.28 3.31 15.92
CA ASP A 798 -38.50 1.93 16.34
C ASP A 798 -37.38 0.96 15.93
N ASP A 799 -36.61 1.31 14.89
CA ASP A 799 -35.43 0.52 14.52
C ASP A 799 -34.23 0.79 15.44
N CYS A 800 -34.24 1.87 16.24
CA CYS A 800 -33.17 2.16 17.18
C CYS A 800 -33.33 1.33 18.47
N VAL A 801 -32.32 0.52 18.79
CA VAL A 801 -32.33 -0.38 19.97
C VAL A 801 -31.53 0.17 21.15
N ALA A 802 -30.52 0.99 20.88
CA ALA A 802 -29.60 1.50 21.88
C ALA A 802 -29.09 2.90 21.52
N VAL A 803 -28.93 3.73 22.55
CA VAL A 803 -28.37 5.09 22.45
C VAL A 803 -27.21 5.23 23.43
N PHE A 804 -26.07 5.65 22.91
CA PHE A 804 -24.90 6.07 23.68
C PHE A 804 -24.73 7.59 23.57
N SER A 805 -24.02 8.17 24.54
CA SER A 805 -23.56 9.56 24.48
C SER A 805 -22.09 9.66 24.87
N ASN A 806 -21.51 10.82 24.60
CA ASN A 806 -20.17 11.10 25.07
C ASN A 806 -20.16 11.51 26.56
N TYR A 807 -18.96 11.66 27.10
CA TYR A 807 -18.66 12.26 28.40
C TYR A 807 -17.37 13.07 28.31
N PHE A 808 -17.07 13.84 29.34
CA PHE A 808 -15.71 14.30 29.62
C PHE A 808 -15.38 14.10 31.10
N ARG A 809 -14.10 14.26 31.43
CA ARG A 809 -13.56 14.00 32.76
C ARG A 809 -13.05 15.27 33.42
N VAL A 810 -13.25 15.36 34.73
CA VAL A 810 -12.72 16.43 35.59
C VAL A 810 -11.96 15.85 36.76
N ASP A 811 -10.81 16.44 37.09
CA ASP A 811 -10.06 16.08 38.31
C ASP A 811 -10.63 16.75 39.56
N GLU A 812 -10.09 16.43 40.74
CA GLU A 812 -10.49 17.02 42.02
C GLU A 812 -10.25 18.55 42.13
N ASN A 813 -9.53 19.14 41.18
CA ASN A 813 -9.28 20.57 41.10
C ASN A 813 -10.21 21.30 40.13
N GLY A 814 -11.09 20.57 39.43
CA GLY A 814 -11.97 21.08 38.39
C GLY A 814 -11.27 21.28 37.04
N ARG A 815 -10.10 20.70 36.83
CA ARG A 815 -9.42 20.72 35.52
C ARG A 815 -10.03 19.66 34.63
N ILE A 816 -10.26 20.03 33.38
CA ILE A 816 -10.75 19.12 32.34
C ILE A 816 -9.58 18.25 31.88
N VAL A 817 -9.81 16.94 31.79
CA VAL A 817 -8.79 15.97 31.41
C VAL A 817 -8.75 15.82 29.89
N PHE A 818 -7.66 16.26 29.27
CA PHE A 818 -7.36 16.03 27.85
C PHE A 818 -6.35 14.88 27.74
N ARG A 819 -6.69 13.82 27.00
CA ARG A 819 -5.67 12.84 26.54
C ARG A 819 -5.59 12.83 25.02
N GLY A 820 -4.80 11.94 24.41
CA GLY A 820 -4.42 11.96 22.98
C GLY A 820 -5.51 12.00 21.91
N ILE A 821 -6.80 11.98 22.26
CA ILE A 821 -7.96 12.12 21.35
C ILE A 821 -8.83 13.36 21.66
N GLY A 822 -8.53 14.10 22.73
CA GLY A 822 -9.35 15.18 23.28
C GLY A 822 -9.93 14.90 24.66
N ALA A 823 -10.80 15.80 25.12
CA ALA A 823 -11.56 15.72 26.36
C ALA A 823 -12.89 14.96 26.20
N VAL A 824 -13.59 15.15 25.07
CA VAL A 824 -14.86 14.48 24.77
C VAL A 824 -14.61 13.07 24.27
N ARG A 825 -15.25 12.08 24.90
CA ARG A 825 -15.03 10.66 24.62
C ARG A 825 -16.36 9.90 24.57
N PRO A 826 -16.45 8.81 23.81
CA PRO A 826 -17.56 7.86 23.94
C PRO A 826 -17.62 7.23 25.34
N ALA A 827 -18.80 7.20 25.95
CA ALA A 827 -19.02 6.56 27.24
C ALA A 827 -19.87 5.29 27.06
N CYS A 828 -19.25 4.10 27.11
CA CYS A 828 -19.99 2.83 27.11
C CYS A 828 -21.01 2.76 28.27
N ILE A 829 -20.66 3.35 29.43
CA ILE A 829 -21.56 3.46 30.59
C ILE A 829 -22.85 4.27 30.32
N SER A 830 -22.86 5.14 29.30
CA SER A 830 -24.01 5.99 28.99
C SER A 830 -25.14 5.30 28.21
N LEU A 831 -25.03 3.98 28.03
CA LEU A 831 -25.98 3.13 27.33
C LEU A 831 -27.39 3.30 27.90
N ILE A 832 -28.34 3.58 27.00
CA ILE A 832 -29.77 3.44 27.23
C ILE A 832 -30.33 2.53 26.14
N MET A 833 -31.04 1.48 26.52
CA MET A 833 -31.47 0.43 25.59
C MET A 833 -32.92 0.00 25.78
N ARG A 834 -33.55 -0.50 24.72
CA ARG A 834 -34.83 -1.23 24.76
C ARG A 834 -34.64 -2.51 25.56
N ARG A 835 -35.20 -2.57 26.77
CA ARG A 835 -34.90 -3.65 27.74
C ARG A 835 -35.22 -5.03 27.16
N GLU A 836 -36.46 -5.24 26.71
CA GLU A 836 -36.93 -6.56 26.29
C GLU A 836 -36.17 -7.04 25.05
N GLU A 837 -36.12 -6.22 24.00
CA GLU A 837 -35.46 -6.58 22.74
C GLU A 837 -33.97 -6.93 22.94
N VAL A 838 -33.24 -6.14 23.73
CA VAL A 838 -31.81 -6.39 23.96
C VAL A 838 -31.59 -7.57 24.92
N MET A 839 -32.34 -7.65 26.02
CA MET A 839 -32.17 -8.71 27.01
C MET A 839 -32.57 -10.10 26.48
N GLU A 840 -33.60 -10.19 25.64
CA GLU A 840 -34.03 -11.46 25.04
C GLU A 840 -32.95 -12.04 24.12
N LYS A 841 -32.25 -11.20 23.34
CA LYS A 841 -31.21 -11.66 22.43
C LYS A 841 -29.83 -11.79 23.08
N LEU A 842 -29.44 -10.83 23.91
CA LEU A 842 -28.05 -10.70 24.37
C LEU A 842 -27.83 -11.14 25.81
N GLY A 843 -28.88 -11.19 26.64
CA GLY A 843 -28.74 -11.48 28.06
C GLY A 843 -27.96 -10.39 28.81
N TYR A 844 -26.99 -10.79 29.62
CA TYR A 844 -26.37 -9.97 30.67
C TYR A 844 -24.95 -9.48 30.32
N PHE A 845 -24.39 -8.55 31.09
CA PHE A 845 -22.94 -8.26 30.97
C PHE A 845 -22.12 -9.50 31.32
N ASP A 846 -20.95 -9.66 30.70
CA ASP A 846 -19.99 -10.65 31.20
C ASP A 846 -19.56 -10.31 32.64
N SER A 847 -19.42 -11.34 33.47
CA SER A 847 -19.18 -11.24 34.92
C SER A 847 -17.70 -11.00 35.26
N VAL A 848 -17.13 -9.91 34.76
CA VAL A 848 -15.76 -9.46 35.04
C VAL A 848 -15.72 -8.23 35.94
N ARG A 849 -14.51 -7.79 36.34
CA ARG A 849 -14.27 -6.60 37.15
C ARG A 849 -14.34 -5.29 36.38
N VAL A 850 -13.86 -5.27 35.13
CA VAL A 850 -13.69 -4.06 34.30
C VAL A 850 -14.01 -4.36 32.83
N SER A 851 -14.46 -3.36 32.09
CA SER A 851 -14.62 -3.39 30.61
C SER A 851 -15.73 -4.27 30.03
N ALA A 852 -16.63 -4.86 30.83
CA ALA A 852 -17.76 -5.62 30.27
C ALA A 852 -18.78 -4.73 29.55
N ASP A 853 -18.85 -3.43 29.86
CA ASP A 853 -19.62 -2.44 29.11
C ASP A 853 -19.13 -2.27 27.67
N SER A 854 -17.80 -2.25 27.47
CA SER A 854 -17.20 -2.25 26.13
C SER A 854 -17.40 -3.57 25.38
N GLU A 855 -17.55 -4.70 26.07
CA GLU A 855 -17.93 -5.96 25.42
C GLU A 855 -19.40 -5.92 25.01
N TYR A 856 -20.27 -5.48 25.92
CA TYR A 856 -21.71 -5.43 25.71
C TYR A 856 -22.10 -4.46 24.58
N GLU A 857 -21.45 -3.30 24.50
CA GLU A 857 -21.60 -2.39 23.35
C GLU A 857 -21.28 -3.09 22.02
N TYR A 858 -20.14 -3.76 21.94
CA TYR A 858 -19.76 -4.45 20.70
C TYR A 858 -20.68 -5.62 20.39
N ARG A 859 -21.17 -6.32 21.41
CA ARG A 859 -22.17 -7.37 21.23
C ARG A 859 -23.49 -6.82 20.68
N ILE A 860 -23.93 -5.65 21.14
CA ILE A 860 -25.10 -4.96 20.57
C ILE A 860 -24.85 -4.64 19.09
N LEU A 861 -23.69 -4.06 18.75
CA LEU A 861 -23.35 -3.74 17.36
C LEU A 861 -23.31 -4.99 16.48
N SER A 862 -22.70 -6.08 16.94
CA SER A 862 -22.57 -7.33 16.18
C SER A 862 -23.91 -8.02 15.91
N VAL A 863 -24.89 -7.91 16.81
CA VAL A 863 -26.18 -8.61 16.68
C VAL A 863 -27.26 -7.75 16.03
N PHE A 864 -27.26 -6.44 16.29
CA PHE A 864 -28.31 -5.54 15.80
C PHE A 864 -27.87 -4.67 14.61
N GLY A 865 -26.57 -4.57 14.32
CA GLY A 865 -26.05 -3.68 13.29
C GLY A 865 -25.76 -2.27 13.81
N GLU A 866 -24.77 -1.61 13.24
CA GLU A 866 -24.38 -0.23 13.61
C GLU A 866 -25.51 0.78 13.33
N GLU A 867 -26.35 0.51 12.34
CA GLU A 867 -27.47 1.35 11.93
C GLU A 867 -28.61 1.41 12.95
N ARG A 868 -28.71 0.41 13.82
CA ARG A 868 -29.72 0.34 14.90
C ARG A 868 -29.21 0.94 16.21
N VAL A 869 -27.97 1.43 16.24
CA VAL A 869 -27.33 2.02 17.43
C VAL A 869 -26.99 3.48 17.17
N MET A 870 -27.39 4.37 18.07
CA MET A 870 -27.15 5.80 17.93
C MET A 870 -26.08 6.31 18.90
N TYR A 871 -25.17 7.14 18.40
CA TYR A 871 -24.13 7.80 19.20
C TYR A 871 -24.33 9.31 19.22
N LEU A 872 -24.75 9.83 20.38
CA LEU A 872 -24.91 11.26 20.59
C LEU A 872 -23.53 11.92 20.77
N PRO A 873 -23.16 12.92 19.95
CA PRO A 873 -21.83 13.53 20.00
C PRO A 873 -21.61 14.40 21.25
N LYS A 874 -22.66 14.73 22.00
CA LYS A 874 -22.62 15.61 23.16
C LYS A 874 -22.22 14.87 24.44
N PRO A 875 -21.43 15.50 25.32
CA PRO A 875 -20.94 14.85 26.53
C PRO A 875 -21.96 14.96 27.68
N PHE A 876 -23.05 14.19 27.65
CA PHE A 876 -24.12 14.24 28.66
C PHE A 876 -23.74 13.70 30.06
N LEU A 877 -22.47 13.36 30.28
CA LEU A 877 -21.96 12.86 31.55
C LEU A 877 -20.64 13.56 31.88
N ILE A 878 -20.46 13.92 33.15
CA ILE A 878 -19.21 14.44 33.68
C ILE A 878 -18.68 13.41 34.67
N ALA A 879 -17.55 12.78 34.31
CA ALA A 879 -16.93 11.78 35.14
C ALA A 879 -15.84 12.36 36.04
N SER A 880 -15.81 11.95 37.31
CA SER A 880 -14.74 12.33 38.23
C SER A 880 -13.50 11.48 37.98
N VAL A 881 -12.33 12.11 37.99
CA VAL A 881 -11.04 11.43 38.00
C VAL A 881 -10.44 11.56 39.39
N ARG A 882 -10.16 10.42 40.02
CA ARG A 882 -9.50 10.31 41.32
C ARG A 882 -8.27 9.43 41.19
N SER A 883 -7.26 9.68 42.04
CA SER A 883 -6.05 8.86 42.16
C SER A 883 -6.34 7.38 42.44
N GLU A 884 -7.46 7.07 43.10
CA GLU A 884 -7.90 5.71 43.45
C GLU A 884 -8.76 5.01 42.37
N SER A 885 -9.02 5.65 41.23
CA SER A 885 -9.86 5.07 40.16
C SER A 885 -9.16 3.88 39.47
N LEU A 886 -9.91 2.78 39.29
CA LEU A 886 -9.51 1.59 38.51
C LEU A 886 -9.10 1.91 37.04
N SER A 887 -9.47 3.09 36.53
CA SER A 887 -9.19 3.54 35.16
C SER A 887 -7.91 4.38 35.02
N GLN A 888 -7.28 4.78 36.14
CA GLN A 888 -6.14 5.70 36.18
C GLN A 888 -4.90 5.10 36.84
N GLY A 889 -5.07 4.13 37.75
CA GLY A 889 -3.96 3.48 38.46
C GLY A 889 -4.07 1.96 38.50
N GLY A 890 -2.92 1.28 38.60
CA GLY A 890 -2.81 -0.18 38.76
C GLY A 890 -2.84 -0.97 37.45
N LYS A 891 -2.99 -2.30 37.55
CA LYS A 891 -2.87 -3.26 36.43
C LYS A 891 -3.94 -3.11 35.32
N PHE A 892 -4.97 -2.28 35.55
CA PHE A 892 -6.10 -2.06 34.61
C PHE A 892 -6.16 -0.65 34.02
N ALA A 893 -5.12 0.16 34.21
CA ALA A 893 -5.08 1.54 33.72
C ALA A 893 -5.16 1.60 32.18
N VAL A 894 -5.91 2.59 31.67
CA VAL A 894 -6.01 2.84 30.22
C VAL A 894 -4.96 3.88 29.85
N GLY A 895 -4.03 3.51 28.97
CA GLY A 895 -2.94 4.35 28.50
C GLY A 895 -3.39 5.54 27.64
N TRP A 896 -2.43 6.39 27.26
CA TRP A 896 -2.67 7.57 26.43
C TRP A 896 -3.25 7.25 25.05
N SER A 897 -2.79 6.16 24.44
CA SER A 897 -3.18 5.69 23.10
C SER A 897 -4.40 4.76 23.09
N GLY A 898 -4.91 4.35 24.26
CA GLY A 898 -6.06 3.43 24.35
C GLY A 898 -5.83 2.29 25.34
N LEU A 899 -6.45 1.14 25.07
CA LEU A 899 -6.38 -0.07 25.89
C LEU A 899 -4.97 -0.67 25.88
N SER A 900 -4.55 -1.19 27.03
CA SER A 900 -3.26 -1.88 27.21
C SER A 900 -3.39 -2.98 28.29
N GLY A 901 -2.47 -3.94 28.29
CA GLY A 901 -2.42 -5.03 29.27
C GLY A 901 -3.70 -5.88 29.28
N LEU A 902 -4.16 -6.22 30.47
CA LEU A 902 -5.30 -7.14 30.70
C LEU A 902 -6.59 -6.71 29.98
N ARG A 903 -6.85 -5.40 29.82
CA ARG A 903 -8.02 -4.93 29.08
C ARG A 903 -7.92 -5.20 27.57
N LEU A 904 -6.70 -5.18 27.02
CA LEU A 904 -6.47 -5.50 25.61
C LEU A 904 -6.60 -7.01 25.38
N GLU A 905 -6.06 -7.83 26.28
CA GLU A 905 -6.22 -9.29 26.24
C GLU A 905 -7.71 -9.68 26.29
N TYR A 906 -8.46 -9.11 27.24
CA TYR A 906 -9.91 -9.31 27.32
C TYR A 906 -10.62 -8.86 26.03
N ARG A 907 -10.21 -7.71 25.47
CA ARG A 907 -10.74 -7.18 24.22
C ARG A 907 -10.53 -8.13 23.04
N GLN A 908 -9.37 -8.76 22.95
CA GLN A 908 -9.06 -9.76 21.93
C GLN A 908 -9.93 -10.99 22.10
N ALA A 909 -10.02 -11.53 23.33
CA ALA A 909 -10.78 -12.74 23.61
C ALA A 909 -12.27 -12.62 23.24
N TYR A 910 -12.94 -11.53 23.60
CA TYR A 910 -14.35 -11.37 23.20
C TYR A 910 -14.53 -11.02 21.72
N THR A 911 -13.53 -10.37 21.09
CA THR A 911 -13.59 -10.11 19.63
C THR A 911 -13.50 -11.44 18.87
N GLU A 912 -12.63 -12.36 19.30
CA GLU A 912 -12.55 -13.71 18.74
C GLU A 912 -13.87 -14.47 18.92
N TRP A 913 -14.49 -14.38 20.10
CA TRP A 913 -15.81 -14.97 20.33
C TRP A 913 -16.88 -14.36 19.43
N HIS A 914 -16.95 -13.03 19.29
CA HIS A 914 -17.92 -12.34 18.41
C HIS A 914 -17.78 -12.73 16.93
N LEU A 915 -16.60 -13.17 16.51
CA LEU A 915 -16.33 -13.65 15.14
C LEU A 915 -16.51 -15.17 14.98
N SER A 916 -16.91 -15.88 16.04
CA SER A 916 -17.06 -17.33 16.03
C SER A 916 -18.46 -17.77 15.59
N SER A 917 -18.54 -18.98 15.02
CA SER A 917 -19.82 -19.62 14.71
C SER A 917 -20.66 -19.94 15.94
N GLU A 918 -20.05 -20.06 17.14
CA GLU A 918 -20.80 -20.18 18.40
C GLU A 918 -21.61 -18.90 18.66
N PHE A 919 -21.01 -17.74 18.47
CA PHE A 919 -21.68 -16.46 18.67
C PHE A 919 -22.82 -16.24 17.67
N GLU A 920 -22.60 -16.59 16.40
CA GLU A 920 -23.66 -16.54 15.37
C GLU A 920 -24.88 -17.40 15.76
N GLN A 921 -24.64 -18.56 16.37
CA GLN A 921 -25.71 -19.45 16.85
C GLN A 921 -26.38 -18.92 18.11
N ASN A 922 -25.59 -18.35 19.04
CA ASN A 922 -26.07 -17.94 20.34
C ASN A 922 -25.24 -16.81 20.96
N PRO A 923 -25.60 -15.54 20.71
CA PRO A 923 -24.91 -14.40 21.32
C PRO A 923 -25.32 -14.16 22.78
N TYR A 924 -26.22 -14.98 23.34
CA TYR A 924 -26.76 -14.79 24.68
C TYR A 924 -25.71 -15.08 25.76
N MET A 925 -25.55 -14.09 26.65
CA MET A 925 -24.71 -14.19 27.84
C MET A 925 -25.55 -14.47 29.08
N PRO A 926 -25.33 -15.59 29.78
CA PRO A 926 -26.08 -15.94 30.99
C PRO A 926 -25.70 -15.07 32.20
N GLN A 927 -26.57 -15.03 33.20
CA GLN A 927 -26.37 -14.24 34.43
C GLN A 927 -25.33 -14.85 35.40
N GLU A 928 -25.17 -16.18 35.42
CA GLU A 928 -24.39 -16.90 36.46
C GLU A 928 -22.88 -17.06 36.14
N ARG A 929 -22.07 -17.22 37.20
CA ARG A 929 -20.60 -17.08 37.19
C ARG A 929 -19.78 -18.33 36.81
N ALA A 930 -18.71 -18.05 36.07
CA ALA A 930 -17.37 -18.68 36.05
C ALA A 930 -17.19 -20.09 35.46
N SER A 931 -18.09 -21.05 35.66
CA SER A 931 -17.82 -22.44 35.21
C SER A 931 -18.09 -22.68 33.72
N ASN A 932 -18.89 -21.83 33.07
CA ASN A 932 -19.28 -22.00 31.67
C ASN A 932 -19.25 -20.65 30.92
N ARG A 933 -18.09 -19.99 30.95
CA ARG A 933 -17.88 -18.71 30.23
C ARG A 933 -17.92 -18.96 28.73
N ARG A 934 -18.49 -18.00 27.99
CA ARG A 934 -18.50 -18.01 26.51
C ARG A 934 -17.11 -17.82 25.90
N PHE A 935 -16.25 -17.12 26.62
CA PHE A 935 -14.87 -16.87 26.22
C PHE A 935 -13.98 -16.63 27.45
N GLU A 936 -12.69 -16.84 27.27
CA GLU A 936 -11.71 -16.66 28.33
C GLU A 936 -11.53 -15.18 28.70
N ALA A 937 -11.33 -14.89 29.98
CA ALA A 937 -10.89 -13.58 30.44
C ALA A 937 -9.65 -13.73 31.32
N PRO A 938 -8.80 -12.70 31.39
CA PRO A 938 -7.64 -12.73 32.29
C PRO A 938 -8.09 -13.03 33.73
N GLN A 939 -7.36 -13.90 34.42
CA GLN A 939 -7.74 -14.37 35.77
C GLN A 939 -7.93 -13.22 36.76
N GLU A 940 -7.14 -12.15 36.65
CA GLU A 940 -7.26 -10.97 37.48
C GLU A 940 -8.53 -10.16 37.23
N MET A 941 -9.14 -10.28 36.06
CA MET A 941 -10.43 -9.66 35.73
C MET A 941 -11.62 -10.49 36.22
N ILE A 942 -11.40 -11.75 36.57
CA ILE A 942 -12.40 -12.67 37.13
C ILE A 942 -12.37 -12.55 38.66
N TRP A 943 -13.53 -12.78 39.30
CA TRP A 943 -13.70 -12.69 40.76
C TRP A 943 -13.52 -14.00 41.49
#